data_AF-X8IXJ5-F1
#
_entry.id   AF-X8IXJ5-F1
#
_cell.length_a   1.000
_cell.length_b   1.000
_cell.length_c   1.000
_cell.angle_alpha   90.00
_cell.angle_beta   90.00
_cell.angle_gamma   90.00
#
_symmetry.space_group_name_H-M   'P 1'
#
loop_
_entity.id
_entity.type
_entity.pdbx_description
1 polymer ?
#
loop_
_entity_poly.entity_id
_entity_poly.type
_entity_poly.pdbx_seq_one_letter_code
_entity_poly.pdbx_strand_id
1 'polypeptide(L)'
;MSHPPFWLSKQFFYPIGNTAAISLTQDLSPEQSAADILLLGCGDPRNIIFTLYSDLMINHSTRKLDITCCDIEPAILARNIILFSLLDQNENIDRVWDIFYHFKIDDRALKIITNQSRTLYEHAENIDTWRGSPFGSFLKMVDTRTLKELRRQWENYVNFPNLPADRKSRIIKQQVQQSKSSAEIGSIAISPSRSAGMLWPQAMKPVSELFRKYWETGTTFTLASDIKRATNLNPTFVYSLSGEGFNPHYGTFPLGFHLISAFAPIKSDPAGPTSSTGSAAISTSKQQFAAWCKAFREARKTESIVVRFFTGDAILFCRALDRFATTGNPSTDIFVSAYRAAQINFDGATGSDLTPANFDVIDTSNLTDHLGLFNLLLVTHGLLKKSIQSQAVLYTETLLPFGKDTTKSFLERIFADVPTVALLFGIAPRPYVSNFTTHSNAHEIIFSKHLEQYHERVAWSNPSGGDNLVLGHEAKMISVEADSLTRVLYGIYDKMFANEKVTSMMSSLSSTPNGLRVLGTIHFHRETVALLFQALHRRIHLVGGDWEQVANTFMQKCRLDRSRIVESNCHQDICLQLHLYGISTVDTLKPNWATDQGLRINPRNALFDGWRSLPPVVCVVLTVPRQRLGVFVGEPDRIGSPTLICAVWVPGSHDNTLASIHLAWGKCVTSAESDRVVIEEDANGQRGQSDLLVSFWVSTRILEFPDTQIALRLQPTPQTTMAFMKKLGMYLEVFGASVLDKKHVQVLAYRPALATVSSPTPPSDPSIPPVDFCSDQLCQAIVSNPQSHQLDSLSIRFDVTSQVEQDDLLKGALVSANQVSACAMQLNIGAHSHSLSYPYPIHGKDSRLRIARKSRYVEVIVPVSTPNDYSGYFLNPSPIINPGAYTTWNLHHVNLDRLPTLDVANPAKVDWLDALCAAATFRERERHQEWERSSEECGHKCARQCQGLDSRYHHELLRRPRP
;
A
#
# COMPACT_ATOMS: atom_id res chain seq x y z
N MET A 1 -7.84 5.97 12.50
CA MET A 1 -7.37 5.06 11.43
C MET A 1 -7.27 5.93 10.20
N SER A 2 -6.17 5.97 9.43
CA SER A 2 -6.06 6.95 8.33
C SER A 2 -6.76 6.54 7.03
N HIS A 3 -7.25 5.30 6.97
CA HIS A 3 -8.10 4.76 5.91
C HIS A 3 -9.50 4.49 6.47
N PRO A 4 -10.58 4.92 5.78
CA PRO A 4 -11.95 4.75 6.25
C PRO A 4 -12.34 3.28 6.40
N PRO A 5 -13.00 2.88 7.51
CA PRO A 5 -13.51 1.52 7.63
C PRO A 5 -14.69 1.30 6.69
N PHE A 6 -14.70 0.14 6.04
CA PHE A 6 -15.79 -0.30 5.16
C PHE A 6 -16.41 -1.59 5.69
N TRP A 7 -17.68 -1.80 5.35
CA TRP A 7 -18.32 -3.08 5.60
C TRP A 7 -17.75 -4.16 4.67
N LEU A 8 -17.32 -5.27 5.25
CA LEU A 8 -16.79 -6.42 4.53
C LEU A 8 -17.93 -7.33 4.07
N SER A 9 -18.50 -7.04 2.89
CA SER A 9 -19.56 -7.88 2.29
C SER A 9 -19.01 -9.22 1.81
N LYS A 10 -17.81 -9.20 1.24
CA LYS A 10 -17.07 -10.38 0.78
C LYS A 10 -15.58 -10.10 0.90
N GLN A 11 -14.90 -10.91 1.70
CA GLN A 11 -13.44 -10.87 1.82
C GLN A 11 -12.88 -12.09 1.10
N PHE A 12 -12.12 -11.88 0.03
CA PHE A 12 -11.44 -12.98 -0.65
C PHE A 12 -10.16 -13.36 0.07
N PHE A 13 -9.85 -14.66 0.08
CA PHE A 13 -8.56 -15.15 0.54
C PHE A 13 -7.58 -15.21 -0.65
N TYR A 14 -6.37 -14.64 -0.51
CA TYR A 14 -5.37 -14.58 -1.59
C TYR A 14 -4.14 -15.47 -1.29
N PRO A 15 -4.31 -16.81 -1.24
CA PRO A 15 -3.25 -17.74 -0.83
C PRO A 15 -2.06 -17.82 -1.80
N ILE A 16 -2.24 -17.39 -3.03
CA ILE A 16 -1.20 -17.43 -4.06
C ILE A 16 -1.16 -16.04 -4.69
N GLY A 17 0.04 -15.49 -4.84
CA GLY A 17 0.20 -14.18 -5.42
C GLY A 17 -0.24 -14.13 -6.88
N ASN A 18 -0.64 -12.95 -7.32
CA ASN A 18 -1.31 -12.69 -8.61
C ASN A 18 -0.42 -11.98 -9.66
N THR A 19 0.86 -11.79 -9.36
CA THR A 19 1.88 -11.22 -10.27
C THR A 19 3.08 -12.16 -10.42
N ALA A 20 4.08 -11.88 -11.26
CA ALA A 20 5.30 -12.69 -11.28
C ALA A 20 6.17 -12.37 -10.05
N ALA A 21 7.07 -13.27 -9.65
CA ALA A 21 8.04 -12.96 -8.61
C ALA A 21 8.97 -11.81 -9.04
N ILE A 22 9.37 -10.97 -8.09
CA ILE A 22 10.35 -9.89 -8.30
C ILE A 22 11.46 -9.98 -7.27
N SER A 23 12.66 -9.54 -7.64
CA SER A 23 13.78 -9.48 -6.71
C SER A 23 13.65 -8.21 -5.87
N LEU A 24 13.53 -8.39 -4.56
CA LEU A 24 13.38 -7.30 -3.60
C LEU A 24 14.69 -6.50 -3.45
N THR A 25 15.82 -7.06 -3.87
CA THR A 25 17.15 -6.44 -3.78
C THR A 25 17.64 -5.86 -5.10
N GLN A 26 16.82 -5.88 -6.17
CA GLN A 26 17.25 -5.49 -7.52
C GLN A 26 17.76 -4.03 -7.59
N ASP A 27 17.26 -3.12 -6.77
CA ASP A 27 17.72 -1.72 -6.75
C ASP A 27 18.75 -1.44 -5.63
N LEU A 28 19.21 -2.47 -4.91
CA LEU A 28 20.28 -2.32 -3.92
C LEU A 28 21.66 -2.50 -4.56
N SER A 29 22.64 -1.82 -4.00
CA SER A 29 24.05 -1.94 -4.38
C SER A 29 24.53 -3.38 -4.20
N PRO A 30 25.20 -4.01 -5.19
CA PRO A 30 25.80 -5.34 -5.04
C PRO A 30 26.87 -5.46 -3.94
N GLU A 31 27.38 -4.34 -3.43
CA GLU A 31 28.38 -4.28 -2.36
C GLU A 31 27.74 -4.27 -0.97
N GLN A 32 26.45 -3.96 -0.88
CA GLN A 32 25.76 -3.83 0.40
C GLN A 32 25.56 -5.22 1.04
N SER A 33 26.25 -5.48 2.15
CA SER A 33 26.29 -6.80 2.78
C SER A 33 25.03 -7.21 3.53
N ALA A 34 24.13 -6.27 3.85
CA ALA A 34 22.90 -6.52 4.59
C ALA A 34 21.76 -5.61 4.14
N ALA A 35 20.52 -6.10 4.21
CA ALA A 35 19.33 -5.32 3.86
C ALA A 35 18.15 -5.64 4.79
N ASP A 36 17.54 -4.58 5.33
CA ASP A 36 16.27 -4.61 6.04
C ASP A 36 15.14 -4.33 5.05
N ILE A 37 14.20 -5.27 4.93
CA ILE A 37 13.12 -5.24 3.93
C ILE A 37 11.77 -5.29 4.63
N LEU A 38 10.85 -4.39 4.29
CA LEU A 38 9.46 -4.40 4.74
C LEU A 38 8.54 -4.80 3.58
N LEU A 39 7.74 -5.85 3.78
CA LEU A 39 6.72 -6.30 2.83
C LEU A 39 5.34 -6.02 3.40
N LEU A 40 4.62 -5.07 2.81
CA LEU A 40 3.25 -4.72 3.17
C LEU A 40 2.27 -5.45 2.23
N GLY A 41 1.38 -6.27 2.79
CA GLY A 41 0.57 -7.18 1.99
C GLY A 41 1.44 -8.26 1.36
N CYS A 42 2.32 -8.87 2.17
CA CYS A 42 3.42 -9.70 1.70
C CYS A 42 2.98 -10.88 0.83
N GLY A 43 1.75 -11.39 1.00
CA GLY A 43 1.25 -12.50 0.20
C GLY A 43 2.08 -13.77 0.37
N ASP A 44 2.19 -14.56 -0.68
CA ASP A 44 2.98 -15.79 -0.68
C ASP A 44 4.51 -15.52 -0.68
N PRO A 45 5.37 -16.49 -0.37
CA PRO A 45 6.79 -16.24 -0.13
C PRO A 45 7.61 -16.16 -1.44
N ARG A 46 6.98 -16.10 -2.62
CA ARG A 46 7.67 -16.20 -3.91
C ARG A 46 8.73 -15.12 -4.10
N ASN A 47 8.44 -13.87 -3.70
CA ASN A 47 9.36 -12.75 -3.84
C ASN A 47 10.59 -12.98 -2.96
N ILE A 48 10.41 -13.54 -1.76
CA ILE A 48 11.51 -13.86 -0.84
C ILE A 48 12.41 -14.94 -1.44
N ILE A 49 11.86 -16.10 -1.84
CA ILE A 49 12.68 -17.20 -2.36
C ILE A 49 13.29 -16.88 -3.74
N PHE A 50 12.61 -16.08 -4.56
CA PHE A 50 13.17 -15.61 -5.82
C PHE A 50 14.29 -14.59 -5.61
N THR A 51 14.15 -13.69 -4.63
CA THR A 51 15.22 -12.77 -4.22
C THR A 51 16.47 -13.56 -3.82
N LEU A 52 16.34 -14.57 -2.97
CA LEU A 52 17.48 -15.42 -2.57
C LEU A 52 18.17 -16.13 -3.75
N TYR A 53 17.40 -16.51 -4.77
CA TYR A 53 17.95 -17.13 -5.97
C TYR A 53 18.64 -16.13 -6.91
N SER A 54 18.06 -14.95 -7.06
CA SER A 54 18.45 -13.95 -8.07
C SER A 54 19.35 -12.84 -7.54
N ASP A 55 19.58 -12.77 -6.22
CA ASP A 55 20.40 -11.73 -5.58
C ASP A 55 21.79 -11.64 -6.23
N LEU A 56 22.29 -10.41 -6.32
CA LEU A 56 23.60 -10.10 -6.89
C LEU A 56 24.48 -9.50 -5.79
N MET A 57 25.63 -10.14 -5.58
CA MET A 57 26.63 -9.74 -4.59
C MET A 57 28.04 -9.83 -5.18
N ILE A 58 28.91 -8.88 -4.80
CA ILE A 58 30.33 -8.93 -5.13
C ILE A 58 31.08 -9.84 -4.12
N ASN A 59 32.12 -10.55 -4.57
CA ASN A 59 32.99 -11.43 -3.77
C ASN A 59 32.38 -12.73 -3.21
N HIS A 60 31.32 -13.27 -3.83
CA HIS A 60 30.69 -14.54 -3.46
C HIS A 60 30.15 -14.62 -2.01
N SER A 61 29.98 -13.50 -1.31
CA SER A 61 29.32 -13.47 0.00
C SER A 61 27.81 -13.39 -0.15
N THR A 62 27.05 -14.15 0.66
CA THR A 62 25.58 -14.05 0.70
C THR A 62 25.16 -12.77 1.45
N ARG A 63 24.28 -11.96 0.86
CA ARG A 63 23.67 -10.80 1.54
C ARG A 63 22.85 -11.27 2.74
N LYS A 64 23.03 -10.62 3.88
CA LYS A 64 22.17 -10.84 5.05
C LYS A 64 20.84 -10.12 4.83
N LEU A 65 19.77 -10.89 4.69
CA LEU A 65 18.42 -10.36 4.51
C LEU A 65 17.64 -10.44 5.80
N ASP A 66 17.02 -9.33 6.17
CA ASP A 66 16.12 -9.27 7.29
C ASP A 66 14.76 -8.71 6.87
N ILE A 67 13.78 -9.61 6.72
CA ILE A 67 12.54 -9.35 6.00
C ILE A 67 11.37 -9.31 6.99
N THR A 68 10.69 -8.18 7.12
CA THR A 68 9.50 -8.02 7.94
C THR A 68 8.25 -8.11 7.08
N CYS A 69 7.48 -9.19 7.25
CA CYS A 69 6.24 -9.47 6.54
C CYS A 69 5.03 -8.98 7.35
N CYS A 70 4.30 -8.00 6.80
CA CYS A 70 3.01 -7.55 7.28
C CYS A 70 1.91 -8.06 6.35
N ASP A 71 0.95 -8.82 6.88
CA ASP A 71 -0.27 -9.19 6.16
C ASP A 71 -1.48 -9.11 7.08
N ILE A 72 -2.61 -8.66 6.56
CA ILE A 72 -3.84 -8.63 7.36
C ILE A 72 -4.36 -10.03 7.64
N GLU A 73 -4.06 -11.00 6.76
CA GLU A 73 -4.58 -12.37 6.81
C GLU A 73 -3.57 -13.32 7.50
N PRO A 74 -3.82 -13.77 8.75
CA PRO A 74 -2.93 -14.70 9.44
C PRO A 74 -2.77 -16.03 8.71
N ALA A 75 -3.76 -16.47 7.92
CA ALA A 75 -3.65 -17.70 7.14
C ALA A 75 -2.57 -17.63 6.05
N ILE A 76 -2.24 -16.45 5.53
CA ILE A 76 -1.13 -16.26 4.59
C ILE A 76 0.19 -16.54 5.31
N LEU A 77 0.42 -15.87 6.43
CA LEU A 77 1.65 -16.00 7.21
C LEU A 77 1.85 -17.43 7.73
N ALA A 78 0.78 -18.08 8.20
CA ALA A 78 0.81 -19.47 8.66
C ALA A 78 1.24 -20.45 7.56
N ARG A 79 0.79 -20.21 6.31
CA ARG A 79 1.19 -21.00 5.13
C ARG A 79 2.64 -20.75 4.74
N ASN A 80 3.09 -19.50 4.79
CA ASN A 80 4.48 -19.15 4.48
C ASN A 80 5.45 -19.85 5.45
N ILE A 81 5.11 -19.88 6.74
CA ILE A 81 5.91 -20.59 7.76
C ILE A 81 5.91 -22.10 7.54
N ILE A 82 4.80 -22.71 7.12
CA ILE A 82 4.81 -24.14 6.73
C ILE A 82 5.79 -24.38 5.59
N LEU A 83 5.79 -23.54 4.54
CA LEU A 83 6.75 -23.68 3.45
C LEU A 83 8.20 -23.55 3.94
N PHE A 84 8.53 -22.50 4.69
CA PHE A 84 9.89 -22.28 5.18
C PHE A 84 10.36 -23.39 6.10
N SER A 85 9.51 -23.86 7.01
CA SER A 85 9.86 -24.92 7.96
C SER A 85 10.03 -26.29 7.29
N LEU A 86 9.23 -26.62 6.26
CA LEU A 86 9.44 -27.83 5.44
C LEU A 86 10.75 -27.75 4.64
N LEU A 87 11.09 -26.57 4.13
CA LEU A 87 12.34 -26.38 3.39
C LEU A 87 13.57 -26.48 4.30
N ASP A 88 13.50 -25.91 5.51
CA ASP A 88 14.54 -25.98 6.55
C ASP A 88 14.79 -27.43 7.00
N GLN A 89 13.72 -28.24 7.11
CA GLN A 89 13.79 -29.69 7.37
C GLN A 89 14.12 -30.55 6.13
N ASN A 90 14.49 -29.92 5.01
CA ASN A 90 14.92 -30.59 3.78
C ASN A 90 13.88 -31.56 3.17
N GLU A 91 12.57 -31.27 3.31
CA GLU A 91 11.49 -32.07 2.71
C GLU A 91 11.58 -32.10 1.17
N ASN A 92 11.02 -33.11 0.51
CA ASN A 92 11.03 -33.19 -0.93
C ASN A 92 10.30 -31.99 -1.58
N ILE A 93 10.97 -31.28 -2.48
CA ILE A 93 10.47 -30.04 -3.11
C ILE A 93 9.17 -30.26 -3.89
N ASP A 94 9.00 -31.40 -4.59
CA ASP A 94 7.75 -31.70 -5.29
C ASP A 94 6.59 -31.83 -4.30
N ARG A 95 6.84 -32.37 -3.10
CA ARG A 95 5.83 -32.43 -2.03
C ARG A 95 5.52 -31.06 -1.46
N VAL A 96 6.53 -30.20 -1.29
CA VAL A 96 6.31 -28.80 -0.89
C VAL A 96 5.47 -28.06 -1.93
N TRP A 97 5.71 -28.28 -3.24
CA TRP A 97 4.88 -27.73 -4.30
C TRP A 97 3.42 -28.17 -4.18
N ASP A 98 3.16 -29.47 -4.05
CA ASP A 98 1.81 -30.01 -3.95
C ASP A 98 1.07 -29.44 -2.72
N ILE A 99 1.76 -29.36 -1.57
CA ILE A 99 1.24 -28.79 -0.33
C ILE A 99 0.88 -27.31 -0.47
N PHE A 100 1.73 -26.54 -1.15
CA PHE A 100 1.57 -25.09 -1.19
C PHE A 100 0.57 -24.65 -2.27
N TYR A 101 0.57 -25.31 -3.43
CA TYR A 101 -0.15 -24.85 -4.62
C TYR A 101 -1.42 -25.65 -4.97
N HIS A 102 -1.69 -26.83 -4.38
CA HIS A 102 -2.90 -27.59 -4.74
C HIS A 102 -4.03 -27.41 -3.73
N PHE A 103 -5.26 -27.20 -4.25
CA PHE A 103 -6.49 -27.24 -3.45
C PHE A 103 -6.79 -28.65 -2.97
N LYS A 104 -6.46 -29.67 -3.77
CA LYS A 104 -6.63 -31.08 -3.42
C LYS A 104 -5.29 -31.79 -3.38
N ILE A 105 -5.09 -32.64 -2.39
CA ILE A 105 -3.81 -33.28 -2.08
C ILE A 105 -3.99 -34.78 -1.80
N ASP A 106 -2.91 -35.55 -1.98
CA ASP A 106 -2.90 -36.97 -1.64
C ASP A 106 -2.73 -37.18 -0.11
N ASP A 107 -2.95 -38.41 0.35
CA ASP A 107 -2.84 -38.75 1.79
C ASP A 107 -1.45 -38.45 2.37
N ARG A 108 -0.40 -38.54 1.55
CA ARG A 108 0.96 -38.27 1.97
C ARG A 108 1.17 -36.78 2.24
N ALA A 109 0.73 -35.92 1.31
CA ALA A 109 0.79 -34.48 1.49
C ALA A 109 -0.07 -34.02 2.67
N LEU A 110 -1.27 -34.59 2.86
CA LEU A 110 -2.10 -34.28 4.03
C LEU A 110 -1.38 -34.65 5.34
N LYS A 111 -0.75 -35.83 5.41
CA LYS A 111 0.02 -36.25 6.57
C LYS A 111 1.20 -35.31 6.87
N ILE A 112 1.91 -34.84 5.85
CA ILE A 112 3.00 -33.86 6.02
C ILE A 112 2.45 -32.55 6.60
N ILE A 113 1.37 -32.00 6.03
CA ILE A 113 0.75 -30.77 6.54
C ILE A 113 0.32 -30.92 7.99
N THR A 114 -0.37 -32.02 8.34
CA THR A 114 -0.84 -32.28 9.70
C THR A 114 0.32 -32.41 10.69
N ASN A 115 1.37 -33.16 10.33
CA ASN A 115 2.54 -33.33 11.19
C ASN A 115 3.33 -32.02 11.38
N GLN A 116 3.54 -31.27 10.29
CA GLN A 116 4.26 -30.01 10.36
C GLN A 116 3.47 -28.96 11.15
N SER A 117 2.17 -28.87 10.91
CA SER A 117 1.29 -27.97 11.66
C SER A 117 1.25 -28.34 13.14
N ARG A 118 1.30 -29.64 13.49
CA ARG A 118 1.39 -30.07 14.89
C ARG A 118 2.70 -29.61 15.53
N THR A 119 3.82 -29.79 14.83
CA THR A 119 5.14 -29.36 15.31
C THR A 119 5.16 -27.84 15.55
N LEU A 120 4.65 -27.06 14.60
CA LEU A 120 4.57 -25.59 14.73
C LEU A 120 3.62 -25.18 15.85
N TYR A 121 2.46 -25.83 15.96
CA TYR A 121 1.50 -25.63 17.05
C TYR A 121 2.16 -25.91 18.41
N GLU A 122 2.85 -27.02 18.60
CA GLU A 122 3.48 -27.36 19.88
C GLU A 122 4.51 -26.31 20.33
N HIS A 123 5.33 -25.79 19.43
CA HIS A 123 6.33 -24.75 19.74
C HIS A 123 5.74 -23.34 19.92
N ALA A 124 4.51 -23.09 19.46
CA ALA A 124 3.90 -21.77 19.47
C ALA A 124 3.10 -21.47 20.75
N GLU A 125 3.46 -22.05 21.90
CA GLU A 125 2.68 -21.89 23.14
C GLU A 125 2.77 -20.46 23.66
N ASN A 126 3.96 -19.90 23.63
CA ASN A 126 4.26 -18.52 23.97
C ASN A 126 5.52 -18.06 23.20
N ILE A 127 5.86 -16.79 23.31
CA ILE A 127 6.97 -16.22 22.54
C ILE A 127 8.31 -16.86 22.88
N ASP A 128 8.54 -17.26 24.13
CA ASP A 128 9.82 -17.82 24.57
C ASP A 128 10.04 -19.26 24.08
N THR A 129 8.99 -20.09 24.15
CA THR A 129 8.99 -21.44 23.56
C THR A 129 9.20 -21.41 22.05
N TRP A 130 8.62 -20.41 21.36
CA TRP A 130 8.84 -20.21 19.94
C TRP A 130 10.30 -19.82 19.63
N ARG A 131 10.87 -18.86 20.38
CA ARG A 131 12.27 -18.45 20.23
C ARG A 131 13.24 -19.59 20.47
N GLY A 132 12.96 -20.45 21.45
CA GLY A 132 13.77 -21.64 21.75
C GLY A 132 13.59 -22.81 20.77
N SER A 133 12.65 -22.71 19.83
CA SER A 133 12.41 -23.75 18.82
C SER A 133 13.48 -23.76 17.73
N PRO A 134 13.59 -24.85 16.94
CA PRO A 134 14.50 -24.90 15.78
C PRO A 134 14.24 -23.77 14.76
N PHE A 135 13.01 -23.27 14.69
CA PHE A 135 12.61 -22.25 13.74
C PHE A 135 12.81 -20.81 14.26
N GLY A 136 12.87 -20.63 15.58
CA GLY A 136 12.91 -19.32 16.23
C GLY A 136 14.15 -18.48 15.89
N SER A 137 15.22 -19.12 15.44
CA SER A 137 16.46 -18.46 15.00
C SER A 137 16.27 -17.56 13.77
N PHE A 138 15.29 -17.88 12.89
CA PHE A 138 15.10 -17.17 11.63
C PHE A 138 13.65 -16.83 11.30
N LEU A 139 12.67 -17.52 11.86
CA LEU A 139 11.25 -17.16 11.76
C LEU A 139 10.86 -16.45 13.06
N LYS A 140 10.83 -15.11 13.04
CA LYS A 140 10.58 -14.29 14.23
C LYS A 140 9.16 -13.72 14.23
N MET A 141 8.62 -13.44 15.41
CA MET A 141 7.33 -12.79 15.56
C MET A 141 7.54 -11.35 16.01
N VAL A 142 6.87 -10.40 15.35
CA VAL A 142 6.96 -8.98 15.72
C VAL A 142 6.26 -8.71 17.06
N ASP A 143 5.13 -9.40 17.30
CA ASP A 143 4.36 -9.31 18.53
C ASP A 143 3.84 -10.68 18.97
N THR A 144 3.51 -10.80 20.27
CA THR A 144 3.00 -12.05 20.86
C THR A 144 1.63 -12.44 20.29
N ARG A 145 0.82 -11.46 19.89
CA ARG A 145 -0.50 -11.67 19.29
C ARG A 145 -0.42 -12.37 17.94
N THR A 146 0.56 -12.05 17.11
CA THR A 146 0.77 -12.71 15.82
C THR A 146 0.99 -14.20 16.03
N LEU A 147 1.85 -14.58 16.98
CA LEU A 147 2.08 -15.99 17.32
C LEU A 147 0.77 -16.71 17.71
N LYS A 148 -0.09 -16.05 18.52
CA LYS A 148 -1.38 -16.60 18.93
C LYS A 148 -2.33 -16.84 17.74
N GLU A 149 -2.41 -15.90 16.79
CA GLU A 149 -3.23 -16.07 15.58
C GLU A 149 -2.69 -17.17 14.67
N LEU A 150 -1.36 -17.30 14.54
CA LEU A 150 -0.73 -18.37 13.77
C LEU A 150 -0.93 -19.74 14.41
N ARG A 151 -0.77 -19.85 15.74
CA ARG A 151 -1.06 -21.06 16.51
C ARG A 151 -2.48 -21.56 16.23
N ARG A 152 -3.47 -20.66 16.23
CA ARG A 152 -4.87 -20.97 15.92
C ARG A 152 -5.03 -21.55 14.50
N GLN A 153 -4.31 -21.02 13.51
CA GLN A 153 -4.35 -21.57 12.14
C GLN A 153 -3.77 -22.98 12.07
N TRP A 154 -2.62 -23.21 12.69
CA TRP A 154 -2.01 -24.55 12.71
C TRP A 154 -2.85 -25.56 13.46
N GLU A 155 -3.50 -25.16 14.56
CA GLU A 155 -4.48 -26.00 15.27
C GLU A 155 -5.63 -26.43 14.35
N ASN A 156 -6.19 -25.50 13.57
CA ASN A 156 -7.22 -25.82 12.59
C ASN A 156 -6.72 -26.83 11.55
N TYR A 157 -5.48 -26.71 11.08
CA TYR A 157 -4.90 -27.64 10.10
C TYR A 157 -4.67 -29.04 10.69
N VAL A 158 -4.24 -29.12 11.96
CA VAL A 158 -4.07 -30.38 12.68
C VAL A 158 -5.39 -31.11 12.86
N ASN A 159 -6.45 -30.36 13.18
CA ASN A 159 -7.78 -30.91 13.46
C ASN A 159 -8.59 -31.24 12.21
N PHE A 160 -8.25 -30.66 11.05
CA PHE A 160 -9.01 -30.81 9.81
C PHE A 160 -9.27 -32.27 9.37
N PRO A 161 -8.30 -33.21 9.42
CA PRO A 161 -8.55 -34.60 9.04
C PRO A 161 -9.63 -35.29 9.89
N ASN A 162 -9.77 -34.85 11.15
CA ASN A 162 -10.68 -35.42 12.15
C ASN A 162 -12.01 -34.68 12.26
N LEU A 163 -12.33 -33.77 11.31
CA LEU A 163 -13.59 -33.06 11.32
C LEU A 163 -14.78 -34.02 11.19
N PRO A 164 -15.91 -33.73 11.87
CA PRO A 164 -17.17 -34.42 11.66
C PRO A 164 -17.55 -34.47 10.17
N ALA A 165 -18.13 -35.60 9.74
CA ALA A 165 -18.40 -35.86 8.32
C ALA A 165 -19.34 -34.83 7.69
N ASP A 166 -20.33 -34.34 8.45
CA ASP A 166 -21.26 -33.28 8.04
C ASP A 166 -20.54 -31.95 7.80
N ARG A 167 -19.66 -31.54 8.72
CA ARG A 167 -18.85 -30.32 8.58
C ARG A 167 -17.92 -30.40 7.38
N LYS A 168 -17.22 -31.53 7.22
CA LYS A 168 -16.31 -31.77 6.08
C LYS A 168 -17.07 -31.75 4.75
N SER A 169 -18.24 -32.39 4.70
CA SER A 169 -19.10 -32.40 3.51
C SER A 169 -19.58 -31.00 3.10
N ARG A 170 -19.89 -30.14 4.07
CA ARG A 170 -20.26 -28.74 3.82
C ARG A 170 -19.14 -27.96 3.15
N ILE A 171 -17.90 -28.09 3.64
CA ILE A 171 -16.73 -27.40 3.08
C ILE A 171 -16.44 -27.90 1.66
N ILE A 172 -16.49 -29.22 1.43
CA ILE A 172 -16.31 -29.81 0.10
C ILE A 172 -17.38 -29.29 -0.87
N LYS A 173 -18.64 -29.19 -0.43
CA LYS A 173 -19.72 -28.63 -1.27
C LYS A 173 -19.45 -27.17 -1.66
N GLN A 174 -18.95 -26.34 -0.74
CA GLN A 174 -18.54 -24.97 -1.04
C GLN A 174 -17.41 -24.94 -2.07
N GLN A 175 -16.39 -25.79 -1.89
CA GLN A 175 -15.27 -25.90 -2.84
C GLN A 175 -15.73 -26.27 -4.25
N VAL A 176 -16.59 -27.29 -4.38
CA VAL A 176 -17.13 -27.72 -5.67
C VAL A 176 -17.95 -26.61 -6.32
N GLN A 177 -18.81 -25.92 -5.56
CA GLN A 177 -19.63 -24.83 -6.07
C GLN A 177 -18.76 -23.68 -6.58
N GLN A 178 -17.79 -23.24 -5.79
CA GLN A 178 -16.89 -22.17 -6.19
C GLN A 178 -16.07 -22.56 -7.42
N SER A 179 -15.56 -23.79 -7.47
CA SER A 179 -14.74 -24.27 -8.58
C SER A 179 -15.49 -24.32 -9.90
N LYS A 180 -16.78 -24.72 -9.87
CA LYS A 180 -17.65 -24.63 -11.05
C LYS A 180 -17.81 -23.20 -11.53
N SER A 181 -18.14 -22.27 -10.62
CA SER A 181 -18.28 -20.86 -10.98
C SER A 181 -17.00 -20.25 -11.56
N SER A 182 -15.84 -20.55 -10.97
CA SER A 182 -14.55 -20.03 -11.43
C SER A 182 -14.10 -20.64 -12.76
N ALA A 183 -14.41 -21.92 -13.00
CA ALA A 183 -14.15 -22.57 -14.28
C ALA A 183 -15.07 -22.05 -15.41
N GLU A 184 -16.34 -21.74 -15.10
CA GLU A 184 -17.33 -21.23 -16.05
C GLU A 184 -17.11 -19.75 -16.43
N ILE A 185 -16.65 -18.91 -15.49
CA ILE A 185 -16.25 -17.51 -15.77
C ILE A 185 -15.08 -17.45 -16.77
N GLY A 186 -14.28 -18.52 -16.88
CA GLY A 186 -13.00 -18.56 -17.57
C GLY A 186 -13.01 -19.08 -19.02
N SER A 187 -13.87 -18.56 -19.91
CA SER A 187 -13.70 -18.90 -21.34
C SER A 187 -12.35 -18.45 -21.90
N ILE A 188 -11.72 -17.39 -21.34
CA ILE A 188 -10.29 -17.10 -21.47
C ILE A 188 -9.75 -16.35 -20.22
N ALA A 189 -9.27 -17.06 -19.20
CA ALA A 189 -8.44 -16.44 -18.16
C ALA A 189 -7.07 -16.03 -18.75
N ILE A 190 -6.93 -14.75 -19.17
CA ILE A 190 -5.73 -14.24 -19.86
C ILE A 190 -4.66 -13.72 -18.88
N SER A 191 -5.04 -13.15 -17.72
CA SER A 191 -4.08 -12.62 -16.73
C SER A 191 -2.94 -13.58 -16.39
N PRO A 192 -3.18 -14.92 -16.33
CA PRO A 192 -2.12 -15.90 -16.16
C PRO A 192 -0.95 -15.86 -17.16
N SER A 193 -1.20 -15.40 -18.38
CA SER A 193 -0.21 -15.34 -19.46
C SER A 193 0.74 -14.13 -19.36
N ARG A 194 0.46 -13.16 -18.48
CA ARG A 194 1.21 -11.90 -18.34
C ARG A 194 2.71 -12.13 -18.15
N SER A 195 3.10 -13.12 -17.35
CA SER A 195 4.51 -13.38 -17.04
C SER A 195 5.30 -14.04 -18.18
N ALA A 196 4.66 -14.29 -19.33
CA ALA A 196 5.35 -14.67 -20.57
C ALA A 196 5.92 -13.45 -21.34
N GLY A 197 5.72 -12.23 -20.85
CA GLY A 197 6.25 -11.01 -21.48
C GLY A 197 5.73 -10.86 -22.91
N MET A 198 6.59 -10.58 -23.89
CA MET A 198 6.17 -10.46 -25.29
C MET A 198 5.68 -11.76 -25.92
N LEU A 199 5.90 -12.90 -25.26
CA LEU A 199 5.34 -14.20 -25.64
C LEU A 199 3.95 -14.47 -25.00
N TRP A 200 3.32 -13.44 -24.42
CA TRP A 200 1.97 -13.56 -23.88
C TRP A 200 0.95 -14.13 -24.89
N PRO A 201 0.95 -13.79 -26.21
CA PRO A 201 -0.02 -14.35 -27.16
C PRO A 201 0.07 -15.87 -27.28
N GLN A 202 1.29 -16.40 -27.28
CA GLN A 202 1.56 -17.85 -27.32
C GLN A 202 1.14 -18.52 -26.01
N ALA A 203 1.27 -17.82 -24.89
CA ALA A 203 0.90 -18.32 -23.57
C ALA A 203 -0.62 -18.27 -23.29
N MET A 204 -1.38 -17.38 -23.94
CA MET A 204 -2.80 -17.14 -23.64
C MET A 204 -3.63 -18.42 -23.53
N LYS A 205 -3.77 -19.15 -24.65
CA LYS A 205 -4.60 -20.35 -24.73
C LYS A 205 -4.10 -21.47 -23.81
N PRO A 206 -2.83 -21.92 -23.89
CA PRO A 206 -2.38 -23.05 -23.08
C PRO A 206 -2.44 -22.76 -21.58
N VAL A 207 -2.12 -21.53 -21.14
CA VAL A 207 -2.19 -21.19 -19.71
C VAL A 207 -3.65 -21.05 -19.24
N SER A 208 -4.54 -20.53 -20.09
CA SER A 208 -5.96 -20.47 -19.78
C SER A 208 -6.60 -21.86 -19.60
N GLU A 209 -6.23 -22.82 -20.45
CA GLU A 209 -6.66 -24.22 -20.31
C GLU A 209 -6.14 -24.85 -19.02
N LEU A 210 -4.90 -24.55 -18.62
CA LEU A 210 -4.34 -25.00 -17.34
C LEU A 210 -5.07 -24.37 -16.15
N PHE A 211 -5.40 -23.09 -16.23
CA PHE A 211 -6.19 -22.41 -15.20
C PHE A 211 -7.55 -23.09 -15.00
N ARG A 212 -8.29 -23.35 -16.09
CA ARG A 212 -9.58 -24.06 -16.03
C ARG A 212 -9.41 -25.45 -15.42
N LYS A 213 -8.44 -26.23 -15.88
CA LYS A 213 -8.16 -27.58 -15.36
C LYS A 213 -7.76 -27.56 -13.88
N TYR A 214 -7.02 -26.54 -13.45
CA TYR A 214 -6.63 -26.35 -12.06
C TYR A 214 -7.85 -26.16 -11.15
N TRP A 215 -8.82 -25.33 -11.55
CA TRP A 215 -10.07 -25.17 -10.79
C TRP A 215 -10.95 -26.43 -10.85
N GLU A 216 -11.01 -27.13 -11.99
CA GLU A 216 -11.77 -28.38 -12.11
C GLU A 216 -11.23 -29.51 -11.23
N THR A 217 -9.91 -29.68 -11.23
CA THR A 217 -9.25 -30.81 -10.56
C THR A 217 -8.76 -30.47 -9.15
N GLY A 218 -8.49 -29.20 -8.87
CA GLY A 218 -7.84 -28.72 -7.66
C GLY A 218 -6.31 -28.91 -7.63
N THR A 219 -5.69 -29.30 -8.75
CA THR A 219 -4.26 -29.67 -8.81
C THR A 219 -3.60 -29.17 -10.09
N THR A 220 -2.26 -29.19 -10.13
CA THR A 220 -1.48 -28.98 -11.37
C THR A 220 -1.10 -30.31 -12.04
N PHE A 221 -1.64 -31.45 -11.60
CA PHE A 221 -1.31 -32.76 -12.16
C PHE A 221 -1.84 -32.95 -13.58
N THR A 222 -1.05 -33.63 -14.40
CA THR A 222 -1.43 -34.00 -15.77
C THR A 222 -1.92 -35.43 -15.87
N LEU A 223 -1.36 -36.35 -15.09
CA LEU A 223 -1.71 -37.78 -15.09
C LEU A 223 -3.03 -38.04 -14.35
N ALA A 224 -3.90 -38.83 -14.97
CA ALA A 224 -5.19 -39.19 -14.40
C ALA A 224 -5.06 -40.00 -13.09
N SER A 225 -4.00 -40.78 -12.93
CA SER A 225 -3.70 -41.52 -11.69
C SER A 225 -3.44 -40.59 -10.51
N ASP A 226 -2.67 -39.52 -10.71
CA ASP A 226 -2.33 -38.57 -9.64
C ASP A 226 -3.52 -37.69 -9.27
N ILE A 227 -4.31 -37.26 -10.26
CA ILE A 227 -5.58 -36.55 -10.02
C ILE A 227 -6.53 -37.42 -9.19
N LYS A 228 -6.64 -38.72 -9.51
CA LYS A 228 -7.48 -39.66 -8.76
C LYS A 228 -7.00 -39.90 -7.33
N ARG A 229 -5.69 -39.75 -7.06
CA ARG A 229 -5.10 -39.88 -5.72
C ARG A 229 -5.27 -38.62 -4.87
N ALA A 230 -5.40 -37.44 -5.49
CA ALA A 230 -5.62 -36.16 -4.81
C ALA A 230 -7.09 -35.97 -4.40
N THR A 231 -7.53 -36.73 -3.39
CA THR A 231 -8.93 -36.73 -2.93
C THR A 231 -9.17 -35.80 -1.73
N ASN A 232 -8.14 -35.51 -0.95
CA ASN A 232 -8.27 -34.71 0.26
C ASN A 232 -8.25 -33.22 -0.06
N LEU A 233 -9.13 -32.45 0.58
CA LEU A 233 -9.05 -30.99 0.53
C LEU A 233 -7.86 -30.51 1.38
N ASN A 234 -7.09 -29.58 0.84
CA ASN A 234 -5.95 -28.99 1.53
C ASN A 234 -6.46 -28.01 2.61
N PRO A 235 -6.20 -28.26 3.92
CA PRO A 235 -6.71 -27.43 5.00
C PRO A 235 -6.19 -25.99 4.96
N THR A 236 -5.05 -25.75 4.31
CA THR A 236 -4.48 -24.40 4.20
C THR A 236 -5.29 -23.47 3.31
N PHE A 237 -6.27 -23.97 2.54
CA PHE A 237 -7.20 -23.19 1.72
C PHE A 237 -8.58 -22.98 2.36
N VAL A 238 -8.78 -23.46 3.60
CA VAL A 238 -10.10 -23.57 4.24
C VAL A 238 -10.33 -22.55 5.36
N TYR A 239 -9.26 -22.10 6.02
CA TYR A 239 -9.35 -21.21 7.16
C TYR A 239 -8.71 -19.86 6.82
N SER A 240 -9.47 -18.79 6.97
CA SER A 240 -9.02 -17.40 6.74
C SER A 240 -9.70 -16.44 7.75
N LEU A 241 -9.49 -15.13 7.63
CA LEU A 241 -10.25 -14.12 8.38
C LEU A 241 -11.75 -14.21 8.13
N SER A 242 -12.15 -14.71 6.96
CA SER A 242 -13.54 -15.00 6.68
C SER A 242 -14.09 -16.16 7.52
N GLY A 243 -13.28 -16.90 8.28
CA GLY A 243 -13.66 -18.08 9.06
C GLY A 243 -13.48 -19.39 8.30
N GLU A 244 -14.14 -20.46 8.77
CA GLU A 244 -14.13 -21.77 8.08
C GLU A 244 -14.95 -21.69 6.78
N GLY A 245 -14.32 -22.05 5.66
CA GLY A 245 -14.95 -22.20 4.35
C GLY A 245 -13.95 -22.08 3.20
N PHE A 246 -14.23 -22.75 2.09
CA PHE A 246 -13.41 -22.60 0.88
C PHE A 246 -13.77 -21.28 0.19
N ASN A 247 -12.86 -20.29 0.27
CA ASN A 247 -13.03 -18.96 -0.32
C ASN A 247 -11.74 -18.33 -0.91
N PRO A 248 -10.86 -19.07 -1.63
CA PRO A 248 -9.79 -18.43 -2.40
C PRO A 248 -10.33 -17.43 -3.44
N HIS A 249 -9.58 -16.40 -3.76
CA HIS A 249 -9.92 -15.46 -4.84
C HIS A 249 -10.08 -16.22 -6.16
N TYR A 250 -11.07 -15.85 -6.99
CA TYR A 250 -11.39 -16.58 -8.22
C TYR A 250 -10.24 -16.60 -9.25
N GLY A 251 -9.29 -15.68 -9.16
CA GLY A 251 -8.06 -15.66 -9.97
C GLY A 251 -6.91 -16.53 -9.45
N THR A 252 -7.10 -17.31 -8.38
CA THR A 252 -6.04 -18.12 -7.75
C THR A 252 -5.52 -19.18 -8.73
N PHE A 253 -4.22 -19.12 -9.03
CA PHE A 253 -3.46 -20.10 -9.82
C PHE A 253 -1.96 -19.89 -9.55
N PRO A 254 -1.07 -20.89 -9.74
CA PRO A 254 0.38 -20.74 -9.59
C PRO A 254 1.05 -19.77 -10.60
N LEU A 255 0.78 -18.48 -10.44
CA LEU A 255 1.16 -17.39 -11.36
C LEU A 255 2.48 -16.71 -11.03
N GLY A 256 3.08 -17.04 -9.89
CA GLY A 256 4.28 -16.41 -9.35
C GLY A 256 5.58 -16.63 -10.13
N PHE A 257 5.53 -17.17 -11.34
CA PHE A 257 6.70 -17.67 -12.07
C PHE A 257 6.86 -16.96 -13.42
N HIS A 258 8.10 -16.89 -13.91
CA HIS A 258 8.43 -16.26 -15.19
C HIS A 258 8.16 -17.24 -16.33
N LEU A 259 6.97 -17.16 -16.94
CA LEU A 259 6.54 -18.10 -17.96
C LEU A 259 7.21 -17.89 -19.32
N ILE A 260 7.97 -16.82 -19.52
CA ILE A 260 8.66 -16.56 -20.79
C ILE A 260 9.56 -17.75 -21.20
N SER A 261 10.25 -18.38 -20.25
CA SER A 261 11.10 -19.56 -20.51
C SER A 261 10.32 -20.79 -20.99
N ALA A 262 9.02 -20.87 -20.74
CA ALA A 262 8.18 -21.98 -21.21
C ALA A 262 7.83 -21.86 -22.71
N PHE A 263 7.93 -20.66 -23.28
CA PHE A 263 7.50 -20.35 -24.65
C PHE A 263 8.64 -19.84 -25.53
N ALA A 264 9.74 -19.39 -24.95
CA ALA A 264 10.94 -18.97 -25.67
C ALA A 264 11.82 -20.18 -26.07
N PRO A 265 12.62 -20.08 -27.15
CA PRO A 265 13.61 -21.10 -27.48
C PRO A 265 14.77 -21.03 -26.46
N ILE A 266 14.76 -21.88 -25.44
CA ILE A 266 15.80 -21.91 -24.40
C ILE A 266 16.87 -22.95 -24.74
N LYS A 267 18.13 -22.50 -24.81
CA LYS A 267 19.31 -23.37 -24.99
C LYS A 267 19.72 -24.03 -23.68
N SER A 268 19.76 -23.26 -22.60
CA SER A 268 20.13 -23.70 -21.26
C SER A 268 19.49 -22.79 -20.22
N ASP A 269 19.12 -23.36 -19.07
CA ASP A 269 18.53 -22.62 -17.96
C ASP A 269 19.27 -22.95 -16.65
N PRO A 270 19.85 -21.95 -15.96
CA PRO A 270 20.49 -22.15 -14.65
C PRO A 270 19.54 -22.70 -13.57
N ALA A 271 18.22 -22.58 -13.74
CA ALA A 271 17.25 -23.19 -12.84
C ALA A 271 17.26 -24.74 -12.90
N GLY A 272 17.88 -25.33 -13.93
CA GLY A 272 18.08 -26.78 -14.07
C GLY A 272 17.40 -27.35 -15.33
N PRO A 273 17.24 -28.68 -15.45
CA PRO A 273 16.48 -29.27 -16.54
C PRO A 273 14.96 -29.20 -16.30
N THR A 274 14.18 -29.03 -17.35
CA THR A 274 12.71 -29.17 -17.31
C THR A 274 12.29 -30.61 -17.60
N SER A 275 11.12 -31.01 -17.08
CA SER A 275 10.50 -32.28 -17.45
C SER A 275 10.09 -32.25 -18.93
N SER A 276 10.44 -33.28 -19.70
CA SER A 276 9.94 -33.49 -21.07
C SER A 276 8.47 -33.92 -21.10
N THR A 277 7.90 -34.22 -19.94
CA THR A 277 6.52 -34.71 -19.78
C THR A 277 5.68 -33.70 -19.01
N GLY A 278 4.45 -33.47 -19.47
CA GLY A 278 3.51 -32.53 -18.85
C GLY A 278 3.38 -31.21 -19.60
N SER A 279 2.87 -30.19 -18.91
CA SER A 279 2.72 -28.84 -19.47
C SER A 279 4.03 -28.06 -19.37
N ALA A 280 4.44 -27.40 -20.44
CA ALA A 280 5.65 -26.57 -20.46
C ALA A 280 5.62 -25.46 -19.38
N ALA A 281 4.46 -24.79 -19.21
CA ALA A 281 4.29 -23.74 -18.22
C ALA A 281 4.46 -24.28 -16.79
N ILE A 282 3.75 -25.35 -16.41
CA ILE A 282 3.85 -25.94 -15.07
C ILE A 282 5.23 -26.55 -14.81
N SER A 283 5.83 -27.19 -15.82
CA SER A 283 7.18 -27.78 -15.69
C SER A 283 8.23 -26.70 -15.45
N THR A 284 8.13 -25.57 -16.15
CA THR A 284 8.98 -24.39 -15.96
C THR A 284 8.77 -23.78 -14.57
N SER A 285 7.52 -23.63 -14.13
CA SER A 285 7.23 -23.13 -12.77
C SER A 285 7.80 -24.03 -11.68
N LYS A 286 7.67 -25.36 -11.80
CA LYS A 286 8.25 -26.32 -10.85
C LYS A 286 9.78 -26.28 -10.84
N GLN A 287 10.40 -26.16 -12.01
CA GLN A 287 11.86 -26.01 -12.16
C GLN A 287 12.36 -24.75 -11.45
N GLN A 288 11.74 -23.59 -11.71
CA GLN A 288 12.05 -22.32 -11.04
C GLN A 288 11.84 -22.44 -9.53
N PHE A 289 10.68 -22.95 -9.09
CA PHE A 289 10.39 -23.16 -7.67
C PHE A 289 11.46 -24.01 -6.98
N ALA A 290 11.90 -25.10 -7.63
CA ALA A 290 12.94 -25.96 -7.08
C ALA A 290 14.29 -25.25 -6.96
N ALA A 291 14.69 -24.44 -7.93
CA ALA A 291 15.89 -23.63 -7.86
C ALA A 291 15.82 -22.61 -6.72
N TRP A 292 14.67 -21.95 -6.55
CA TRP A 292 14.44 -20.94 -5.51
C TRP A 292 14.43 -21.55 -4.11
N CYS A 293 13.80 -22.72 -3.96
CA CYS A 293 13.81 -23.48 -2.70
C CYS A 293 15.22 -23.93 -2.30
N LYS A 294 16.07 -24.30 -3.27
CA LYS A 294 17.48 -24.61 -3.00
C LYS A 294 18.24 -23.37 -2.54
N ALA A 295 18.03 -22.22 -3.16
CA ALA A 295 18.65 -20.96 -2.72
C ALA A 295 18.25 -20.60 -1.28
N PHE A 296 16.98 -20.80 -0.92
CA PHE A 296 16.54 -20.64 0.47
C PHE A 296 17.29 -21.57 1.43
N ARG A 297 17.46 -22.86 1.09
CA ARG A 297 18.22 -23.80 1.93
C ARG A 297 19.67 -23.37 2.12
N GLU A 298 20.32 -22.86 1.08
CA GLU A 298 21.68 -22.34 1.21
C GLU A 298 21.73 -21.10 2.11
N ALA A 299 20.81 -20.15 1.93
CA ALA A 299 20.70 -18.97 2.80
C ALA A 299 20.47 -19.34 4.28
N ARG A 300 19.70 -20.41 4.53
CA ARG A 300 19.52 -20.98 5.88
C ARG A 300 20.82 -21.54 6.45
N LYS A 301 21.56 -22.33 5.67
CA LYS A 301 22.86 -22.88 6.10
C LYS A 301 23.89 -21.79 6.42
N THR A 302 23.86 -20.67 5.69
CA THR A 302 24.76 -19.54 5.91
C THR A 302 24.22 -18.50 6.91
N GLU A 303 23.08 -18.79 7.57
CA GLU A 303 22.42 -17.89 8.52
C GLU A 303 22.21 -16.46 7.97
N SER A 304 21.93 -16.36 6.67
CA SER A 304 21.86 -15.08 5.95
C SER A 304 20.44 -14.59 5.73
N ILE A 305 19.44 -15.24 6.33
CA ILE A 305 18.04 -14.84 6.23
C ILE A 305 17.34 -14.89 7.59
N VAL A 306 16.65 -13.80 7.91
CA VAL A 306 15.63 -13.70 8.96
C VAL A 306 14.32 -13.22 8.31
N VAL A 307 13.21 -13.81 8.72
CA VAL A 307 11.86 -13.43 8.32
C VAL A 307 11.02 -13.17 9.57
N ARG A 308 10.56 -11.93 9.75
CA ARG A 308 9.66 -11.52 10.83
C ARG A 308 8.22 -11.50 10.34
N PHE A 309 7.28 -11.89 11.20
CA PHE A 309 5.85 -11.94 10.87
C PHE A 309 5.05 -10.99 11.76
N PHE A 310 4.17 -10.22 11.14
CA PHE A 310 3.16 -9.40 11.79
C PHE A 310 1.80 -9.56 11.09
N THR A 311 0.77 -9.93 11.86
CA THR A 311 -0.61 -10.00 11.34
C THR A 311 -1.32 -8.67 11.61
N GLY A 312 -1.68 -7.87 10.62
CA GLY A 312 -2.45 -6.64 10.85
C GLY A 312 -2.57 -5.73 9.64
N ASP A 313 -3.19 -4.57 9.84
CA ASP A 313 -3.36 -3.56 8.80
C ASP A 313 -2.03 -2.86 8.48
N ALA A 314 -1.69 -2.75 7.19
CA ALA A 314 -0.42 -2.20 6.72
C ALA A 314 -0.23 -0.72 7.08
N ILE A 315 -1.29 0.08 6.99
CA ILE A 315 -1.24 1.51 7.33
C ILE A 315 -1.02 1.68 8.83
N LEU A 316 -1.78 0.94 9.65
CA LEU A 316 -1.65 1.02 11.11
C LEU A 316 -0.29 0.48 11.59
N PHE A 317 0.24 -0.55 10.93
CA PHE A 317 1.57 -1.07 11.22
C PHE A 317 2.68 -0.05 10.90
N CYS A 318 2.64 0.59 9.73
CA CYS A 318 3.60 1.65 9.40
C CYS A 318 3.55 2.81 10.40
N ARG A 319 2.36 3.22 10.83
CA ARG A 319 2.20 4.24 11.87
C ARG A 319 2.77 3.79 13.22
N ALA A 320 2.59 2.52 13.59
CA ALA A 320 3.16 1.95 14.80
C ALA A 320 4.70 1.94 14.73
N LEU A 321 5.29 1.57 13.58
CA LEU A 321 6.74 1.63 13.34
C LEU A 321 7.28 3.06 13.44
N ASP A 322 6.62 4.06 12.83
CA ASP A 322 7.02 5.47 12.92
C ASP A 322 6.96 5.98 14.38
N ARG A 323 5.89 5.64 15.10
CA ARG A 323 5.76 5.98 16.52
C ARG A 323 6.85 5.32 17.37
N PHE A 324 7.13 4.04 17.12
CA PHE A 324 8.20 3.32 17.81
C PHE A 324 9.58 3.93 17.50
N ALA A 325 9.87 4.23 16.24
CA ALA A 325 11.11 4.92 15.82
C ALA A 325 11.30 6.26 16.53
N THR A 326 10.22 7.03 16.68
CA THR A 326 10.27 8.39 17.24
C THR A 326 10.30 8.40 18.77
N THR A 327 9.59 7.49 19.42
CA THR A 327 9.40 7.51 20.89
C THR A 327 10.25 6.48 21.64
N GLY A 328 10.75 5.46 20.95
CA GLY A 328 11.37 4.28 21.57
C GLY A 328 10.41 3.42 22.40
N ASN A 329 9.12 3.78 22.50
CA ASN A 329 8.14 3.07 23.32
C ASN A 329 7.52 1.91 22.53
N PRO A 330 7.67 0.65 22.99
CA PRO A 330 7.09 -0.51 22.30
C PRO A 330 5.56 -0.50 22.30
N SER A 331 4.91 0.19 23.23
CA SER A 331 3.45 0.33 23.29
C SER A 331 2.99 1.54 22.47
N THR A 332 2.20 1.31 21.42
CA THR A 332 1.93 2.36 20.42
C THR A 332 0.54 2.99 20.51
N ASP A 333 -0.36 2.47 21.33
CA ASP A 333 -1.80 2.84 21.40
C ASP A 333 -2.57 2.72 20.07
N ILE A 334 -1.97 2.13 19.04
CA ILE A 334 -2.55 1.97 17.70
C ILE A 334 -3.21 0.60 17.63
N PHE A 335 -4.46 0.55 17.19
CA PHE A 335 -5.19 -0.71 16.97
C PHE A 335 -4.60 -1.50 15.79
N VAL A 336 -4.71 -2.82 15.84
CA VAL A 336 -4.13 -3.71 14.83
C VAL A 336 -4.81 -3.62 13.45
N SER A 337 -6.14 -3.46 13.44
CA SER A 337 -6.94 -3.38 12.21
C SER A 337 -8.30 -2.79 12.51
N ALA A 338 -9.06 -2.48 11.46
CA ALA A 338 -10.50 -2.32 11.60
C ALA A 338 -11.12 -3.59 12.22
N TYR A 339 -12.17 -3.44 13.03
CA TYR A 339 -12.95 -4.53 13.66
C TYR A 339 -12.28 -5.30 14.81
N ARG A 340 -11.11 -4.87 15.30
CA ARG A 340 -10.39 -5.51 16.41
C ARG A 340 -10.05 -4.50 17.50
N ALA A 341 -10.23 -4.86 18.77
CA ALA A 341 -9.88 -4.04 19.92
C ALA A 341 -8.41 -4.18 20.35
N ALA A 342 -7.69 -5.17 19.81
CA ALA A 342 -6.27 -5.38 20.08
C ALA A 342 -5.39 -4.22 19.53
N GLN A 343 -4.34 -3.88 20.29
CA GLN A 343 -3.35 -2.86 19.93
C GLN A 343 -2.01 -3.49 19.50
N ILE A 344 -1.22 -2.70 18.77
CA ILE A 344 0.11 -3.06 18.29
C ILE A 344 1.13 -2.72 19.38
N ASN A 345 1.77 -3.76 19.91
CA ASN A 345 2.85 -3.63 20.89
C ASN A 345 4.06 -4.43 20.40
N PHE A 346 5.24 -3.80 20.38
CA PHE A 346 6.50 -4.45 20.00
C PHE A 346 7.11 -5.22 21.20
N ASP A 347 6.31 -6.08 21.83
CA ASP A 347 6.67 -6.88 23.00
C ASP A 347 7.43 -8.18 22.66
N GLY A 348 7.53 -8.48 21.37
CA GLY A 348 8.03 -9.75 20.85
C GLY A 348 9.55 -9.89 20.77
N ALA A 349 10.37 -8.92 21.18
CA ALA A 349 11.83 -8.97 21.02
C ALA A 349 12.65 -8.10 21.99
N THR A 350 13.89 -8.50 22.30
CA THR A 350 14.87 -7.70 23.08
C THR A 350 16.23 -7.64 22.36
N GLY A 351 16.98 -6.56 22.52
CA GLY A 351 18.32 -6.41 21.93
C GLY A 351 18.32 -6.52 20.40
N SER A 352 19.16 -7.40 19.85
CA SER A 352 19.29 -7.62 18.39
C SER A 352 18.06 -8.26 17.73
N ASP A 353 17.07 -8.71 18.50
CA ASP A 353 15.82 -9.25 17.95
C ASP A 353 14.80 -8.17 17.61
N LEU A 354 15.02 -6.93 18.05
CA LEU A 354 14.10 -5.81 17.84
C LEU A 354 13.75 -5.66 16.36
N THR A 355 12.47 -5.42 16.09
CA THR A 355 11.97 -5.17 14.74
C THR A 355 12.58 -3.89 14.20
N PRO A 356 13.20 -3.89 13.00
CA PRO A 356 13.70 -2.69 12.35
C PRO A 356 12.57 -1.68 12.20
N ALA A 357 12.87 -0.41 12.48
CA ALA A 357 11.93 0.68 12.29
C ALA A 357 12.19 1.47 11.00
N ASN A 358 13.36 1.26 10.38
CA ASN A 358 13.73 1.84 9.09
C ASN A 358 14.28 0.76 8.15
N PHE A 359 13.99 0.89 6.86
CA PHE A 359 14.20 -0.17 5.87
C PHE A 359 14.99 0.34 4.65
N ASP A 360 15.79 -0.55 4.07
CA ASP A 360 16.42 -0.37 2.77
C ASP A 360 15.39 -0.52 1.65
N VAL A 361 14.44 -1.45 1.82
CA VAL A 361 13.40 -1.73 0.83
C VAL A 361 12.05 -1.76 1.50
N ILE A 362 11.08 -1.06 0.93
CA ILE A 362 9.66 -1.22 1.27
C ILE A 362 8.92 -1.65 0.01
N ASP A 363 8.26 -2.80 0.04
CA ASP A 363 7.39 -3.27 -1.04
C ASP A 363 5.94 -3.22 -0.56
N THR A 364 5.07 -2.54 -1.30
CA THR A 364 3.65 -2.42 -0.93
C THR A 364 2.73 -3.43 -1.61
N SER A 365 3.27 -4.36 -2.41
CA SER A 365 2.46 -5.20 -3.29
C SER A 365 1.43 -4.36 -4.08
N ASN A 366 0.31 -4.95 -4.48
CA ASN A 366 -0.81 -4.26 -5.11
C ASN A 366 -1.72 -3.49 -4.14
N LEU A 367 -1.26 -3.16 -2.93
CA LEU A 367 -2.08 -2.43 -1.94
C LEU A 367 -2.48 -1.02 -2.40
N THR A 368 -1.87 -0.47 -3.46
CA THR A 368 -2.32 0.78 -4.08
C THR A 368 -3.80 0.72 -4.46
N ASP A 369 -4.31 -0.44 -4.88
CA ASP A 369 -5.70 -0.63 -5.29
C ASP A 369 -6.67 -0.72 -4.11
N HIS A 370 -6.17 -1.04 -2.92
CA HIS A 370 -6.98 -1.25 -1.72
C HIS A 370 -6.89 -0.07 -0.74
N LEU A 371 -5.70 0.49 -0.58
CA LEU A 371 -5.37 1.51 0.43
C LEU A 371 -5.12 2.89 -0.18
N GLY A 372 -4.90 2.97 -1.50
CA GLY A 372 -4.61 4.21 -2.23
C GLY A 372 -3.13 4.59 -2.18
N LEU A 373 -2.58 5.00 -3.34
CA LEU A 373 -1.16 5.37 -3.50
C LEU A 373 -0.72 6.44 -2.50
N PHE A 374 -1.51 7.51 -2.37
CA PHE A 374 -1.15 8.63 -1.50
C PHE A 374 -1.07 8.24 -0.01
N ASN A 375 -1.96 7.37 0.47
CA ASN A 375 -1.89 6.88 1.85
C ASN A 375 -0.62 6.06 2.09
N LEU A 376 -0.23 5.22 1.11
CA LEU A 376 1.01 4.44 1.19
C LEU A 376 2.22 5.37 1.24
N LEU A 377 2.30 6.38 0.37
CA LEU A 377 3.38 7.38 0.41
C LEU A 377 3.44 8.09 1.76
N LEU A 378 2.28 8.52 2.29
CA LEU A 378 2.17 9.22 3.56
C LEU A 378 2.67 8.41 4.77
N VAL A 379 2.48 7.09 4.79
CA VAL A 379 2.89 6.27 5.95
C VAL A 379 4.24 5.58 5.78
N THR A 380 4.79 5.53 4.57
CA THR A 380 6.05 4.81 4.29
C THR A 380 7.25 5.72 4.09
N HIS A 381 7.06 6.99 3.67
CA HIS A 381 8.19 7.87 3.34
C HIS A 381 9.17 8.06 4.52
N GLY A 382 8.68 8.09 5.76
CA GLY A 382 9.50 8.23 6.96
C GLY A 382 10.22 6.96 7.40
N LEU A 383 9.83 5.80 6.86
CA LEU A 383 10.37 4.48 7.22
C LEU A 383 11.57 4.08 6.33
N LEU A 384 11.86 4.81 5.26
CA LEU A 384 13.06 4.56 4.45
C LEU A 384 14.33 5.00 5.20
N LYS A 385 15.39 4.21 5.11
CA LYS A 385 16.71 4.61 5.61
C LYS A 385 17.18 5.87 4.88
N LYS A 386 17.73 6.81 5.65
CA LYS A 386 18.22 8.11 5.14
C LYS A 386 19.66 8.05 4.62
N SER A 387 20.42 7.00 4.98
CA SER A 387 21.81 6.83 4.57
C SER A 387 21.89 6.68 3.06
N ILE A 388 22.67 7.51 2.39
CA ILE A 388 22.80 7.47 0.92
C ILE A 388 23.33 6.11 0.44
N GLN A 389 24.21 5.49 1.22
CA GLN A 389 24.80 4.17 0.95
C GLN A 389 23.76 3.04 0.94
N SER A 390 22.61 3.23 1.58
CA SER A 390 21.56 2.22 1.68
C SER A 390 20.69 2.15 0.42
N GLN A 391 20.78 3.15 -0.46
CA GLN A 391 20.00 3.28 -1.69
C GLN A 391 18.51 2.98 -1.49
N ALA A 392 17.94 3.48 -0.38
CA ALA A 392 16.63 3.05 0.06
C ALA A 392 15.55 3.28 -1.01
N VAL A 393 14.71 2.27 -1.23
CA VAL A 393 13.71 2.24 -2.30
C VAL A 393 12.35 1.79 -1.76
N LEU A 394 11.31 2.50 -2.18
CA LEU A 394 9.92 2.11 -1.98
C LEU A 394 9.35 1.64 -3.33
N TYR A 395 8.73 0.48 -3.35
CA TYR A 395 8.00 -0.03 -4.51
C TYR A 395 6.50 0.06 -4.26
N THR A 396 5.80 0.73 -5.19
CA THR A 396 4.34 0.73 -5.23
C THR A 396 3.86 0.00 -6.48
N GLU A 397 2.85 -0.85 -6.34
CA GLU A 397 2.30 -1.63 -7.45
C GLU A 397 0.77 -1.50 -7.49
N THR A 398 0.19 -1.55 -8.69
CA THR A 398 -1.26 -1.59 -8.96
C THR A 398 -1.53 -2.60 -10.06
N LEU A 399 -2.70 -3.23 -10.04
CA LEU A 399 -3.22 -4.12 -11.08
C LEU A 399 -4.47 -3.58 -11.76
N LEU A 400 -4.99 -2.46 -11.29
CA LEU A 400 -6.23 -1.87 -11.78
C LEU A 400 -5.98 -0.51 -12.45
N PRO A 401 -6.60 -0.25 -13.61
CA PRO A 401 -6.58 1.08 -14.21
C PRO A 401 -7.36 2.07 -13.34
N PHE A 402 -6.93 3.34 -13.37
CA PHE A 402 -7.59 4.46 -12.71
C PHE A 402 -7.97 5.54 -13.72
N GLY A 403 -9.14 6.15 -13.52
CA GLY A 403 -9.63 7.19 -14.41
C GLY A 403 -10.10 6.68 -15.78
N LYS A 404 -10.21 7.61 -16.73
CA LYS A 404 -10.68 7.33 -18.10
C LYS A 404 -9.56 6.88 -19.03
N ASP A 405 -8.34 7.35 -18.78
CA ASP A 405 -7.16 7.11 -19.60
C ASP A 405 -6.10 6.39 -18.75
N THR A 406 -5.84 5.12 -19.09
CA THR A 406 -4.93 4.28 -18.30
C THR A 406 -3.49 4.78 -18.32
N THR A 407 -3.10 5.56 -19.35
CA THR A 407 -1.77 6.16 -19.44
C THR A 407 -1.57 7.31 -18.44
N LYS A 408 -2.67 7.86 -17.90
CA LYS A 408 -2.67 8.94 -16.91
C LYS A 408 -3.01 8.47 -15.50
N SER A 409 -3.33 7.19 -15.33
CA SER A 409 -3.74 6.59 -14.05
C SER A 409 -2.78 6.92 -12.92
N PHE A 410 -1.47 6.86 -13.18
CA PHE A 410 -0.44 7.16 -12.20
C PHE A 410 -0.55 8.58 -11.62
N LEU A 411 -0.60 9.60 -12.48
CA LEU A 411 -0.65 11.01 -12.08
C LEU A 411 -1.96 11.34 -11.37
N GLU A 412 -3.07 10.71 -11.77
CA GLU A 412 -4.37 10.91 -11.13
C GLU A 412 -4.42 10.32 -9.69
N ARG A 413 -3.61 9.31 -9.37
CA ARG A 413 -3.52 8.68 -8.03
C ARG A 413 -2.66 9.46 -7.03
N ILE A 414 -1.85 10.43 -7.47
CA ILE A 414 -0.92 11.20 -6.63
C ILE A 414 -1.56 12.50 -6.10
N PHE A 415 -2.64 12.98 -6.73
CA PHE A 415 -3.38 14.19 -6.36
C PHE A 415 -2.60 15.52 -6.45
N ALA A 416 -1.31 15.50 -6.78
CA ALA A 416 -0.53 16.66 -7.19
C ALA A 416 0.42 16.27 -8.33
N ASP A 417 1.19 17.22 -8.84
CA ASP A 417 2.30 16.92 -9.74
C ASP A 417 3.46 16.26 -8.97
N VAL A 418 4.30 15.55 -9.72
CA VAL A 418 5.41 14.77 -9.15
C VAL A 418 6.43 15.65 -8.44
N PRO A 419 6.89 16.81 -8.97
CA PRO A 419 7.79 17.71 -8.24
C PRO A 419 7.24 18.12 -6.87
N THR A 420 5.97 18.54 -6.81
CA THR A 420 5.33 18.90 -5.54
C THR A 420 5.35 17.74 -4.54
N VAL A 421 4.90 16.54 -4.93
CA VAL A 421 4.89 15.37 -4.04
C VAL A 421 6.30 14.95 -3.62
N ALA A 422 7.26 15.04 -4.54
CA ALA A 422 8.66 14.73 -4.26
C ALA A 422 9.28 15.68 -3.23
N LEU A 423 8.98 16.98 -3.32
CA LEU A 423 9.44 17.97 -2.35
C LEU A 423 8.78 17.76 -0.98
N LEU A 424 7.48 17.47 -0.95
CA LEU A 424 6.74 17.23 0.30
C LEU A 424 7.24 15.97 1.06
N PHE A 425 7.38 14.83 0.37
CA PHE A 425 7.72 13.55 1.03
C PHE A 425 9.22 13.19 0.96
N GLY A 426 10.00 13.84 0.10
CA GLY A 426 11.42 13.54 -0.13
C GLY A 426 11.70 12.30 -0.98
N ILE A 427 10.68 11.79 -1.66
CA ILE A 427 10.78 10.62 -2.53
C ILE A 427 10.09 10.92 -3.87
N ALA A 428 10.71 10.51 -4.96
CA ALA A 428 10.17 10.70 -6.30
C ALA A 428 10.13 9.38 -7.07
N PRO A 429 9.21 9.23 -8.04
CA PRO A 429 9.21 8.10 -8.96
C PRO A 429 10.49 8.14 -9.78
N ARG A 430 11.38 7.16 -9.58
CA ARG A 430 12.69 7.11 -10.25
C ARG A 430 12.57 7.13 -11.78
N PRO A 431 11.61 6.41 -12.40
CA PRO A 431 11.42 6.49 -13.85
C PRO A 431 11.01 7.88 -14.36
N TYR A 432 10.25 8.63 -13.56
CA TYR A 432 9.82 9.98 -13.91
C TYR A 432 10.99 10.96 -13.89
N VAL A 433 11.79 10.95 -12.82
CA VAL A 433 12.90 11.91 -12.69
C VAL A 433 14.09 11.59 -13.60
N SER A 434 14.32 10.31 -13.90
CA SER A 434 15.45 9.88 -14.75
C SER A 434 15.10 9.74 -16.23
N ASN A 435 13.84 9.92 -16.62
CA ASN A 435 13.34 9.67 -17.99
C ASN A 435 13.65 8.28 -18.53
N PHE A 436 13.80 7.31 -17.64
CA PHE A 436 14.25 5.98 -18.01
C PHE A 436 13.56 4.90 -17.18
N THR A 437 13.15 3.81 -17.82
CA THR A 437 12.66 2.60 -17.14
C THR A 437 13.19 1.36 -17.84
N THR A 438 13.52 0.34 -17.05
CA THR A 438 13.87 -0.99 -17.55
C THR A 438 12.67 -1.89 -17.80
N HIS A 439 11.46 -1.44 -17.43
CA HIS A 439 10.24 -2.24 -17.52
C HIS A 439 9.39 -1.76 -18.69
N SER A 440 9.03 -2.69 -19.60
CA SER A 440 8.10 -2.41 -20.69
C SER A 440 6.66 -2.50 -20.21
N ASN A 441 5.85 -1.49 -20.55
CA ASN A 441 4.39 -1.47 -20.30
C ASN A 441 3.56 -1.76 -21.58
N ALA A 442 4.20 -2.15 -22.69
CA ALA A 442 3.53 -2.29 -23.98
C ALA A 442 2.39 -3.32 -23.95
N HIS A 443 2.61 -4.47 -23.33
CA HIS A 443 1.58 -5.50 -23.18
C HIS A 443 0.48 -5.07 -22.19
N GLU A 444 0.80 -4.28 -21.18
CA GLU A 444 -0.18 -3.79 -20.19
C GLU A 444 -1.21 -2.84 -20.78
N ILE A 445 -0.85 -2.06 -21.80
CA ILE A 445 -1.82 -1.23 -22.56
C ILE A 445 -2.85 -2.11 -23.28
N ILE A 446 -2.46 -3.31 -23.73
CA ILE A 446 -3.37 -4.26 -24.37
C ILE A 446 -4.26 -4.92 -23.30
N PHE A 447 -3.68 -5.35 -22.18
CA PHE A 447 -4.42 -5.88 -21.04
C PHE A 447 -5.46 -4.88 -20.52
N SER A 448 -5.15 -3.59 -20.49
CA SER A 448 -6.08 -2.58 -19.97
C SER A 448 -7.33 -2.41 -20.84
N LYS A 449 -7.18 -2.50 -22.17
CA LYS A 449 -8.28 -2.40 -23.13
C LYS A 449 -9.19 -3.64 -23.13
N HIS A 450 -8.65 -4.82 -22.85
CA HIS A 450 -9.37 -6.09 -22.99
C HIS A 450 -9.81 -6.72 -21.67
N LEU A 451 -9.14 -6.44 -20.55
CA LEU A 451 -9.38 -7.10 -19.25
C LEU A 451 -9.65 -6.13 -18.11
N GLU A 452 -9.69 -4.82 -18.36
CA GLU A 452 -9.75 -3.79 -17.31
C GLU A 452 -8.67 -3.98 -16.23
N GLN A 453 -7.51 -4.53 -16.59
CA GLN A 453 -6.34 -4.71 -15.74
C GLN A 453 -5.16 -3.94 -16.32
N TYR A 454 -4.39 -3.29 -15.47
CA TYR A 454 -3.20 -2.55 -15.85
C TYR A 454 -2.18 -2.69 -14.73
N HIS A 455 -1.16 -3.52 -14.96
CA HIS A 455 -0.09 -3.73 -14.00
C HIS A 455 0.94 -2.60 -14.13
N GLU A 456 1.09 -1.81 -13.08
CA GLU A 456 2.08 -0.74 -13.02
C GLU A 456 2.83 -0.82 -11.70
N ARG A 457 4.15 -0.96 -11.77
CA ARG A 457 5.07 -0.99 -10.63
C ARG A 457 6.06 0.15 -10.74
N VAL A 458 6.19 0.93 -9.67
CA VAL A 458 6.99 2.16 -9.65
C VAL A 458 7.95 2.12 -8.48
N ALA A 459 9.23 2.34 -8.77
CA ALA A 459 10.28 2.52 -7.77
C ALA A 459 10.37 4.00 -7.37
N TRP A 460 10.35 4.26 -6.07
CA TRP A 460 10.45 5.58 -5.46
C TRP A 460 11.73 5.68 -4.64
N SER A 461 12.47 6.75 -4.82
CA SER A 461 13.75 6.98 -4.12
C SER A 461 13.99 8.46 -3.90
N ASN A 462 15.01 8.80 -3.11
CA ASN A 462 15.45 10.19 -2.96
C ASN A 462 15.75 10.80 -4.35
N PRO A 463 15.04 11.87 -4.77
CA PRO A 463 15.20 12.47 -6.10
C PRO A 463 16.61 13.00 -6.39
N SER A 464 17.36 13.40 -5.35
CA SER A 464 18.76 13.84 -5.47
C SER A 464 19.78 12.72 -5.35
N GLY A 465 19.34 11.49 -5.02
CA GLY A 465 20.23 10.38 -4.70
C GLY A 465 21.08 9.85 -5.86
N GLY A 466 20.71 10.16 -7.10
CA GLY A 466 21.50 9.83 -8.29
C GLY A 466 22.56 10.87 -8.64
N ASP A 467 22.57 12.04 -8.02
CA ASP A 467 23.51 13.10 -8.37
C ASP A 467 24.85 12.90 -7.67
N ASN A 468 25.85 12.46 -8.45
CA ASN A 468 27.17 12.14 -7.95
C ASN A 468 27.95 13.34 -7.40
N LEU A 469 27.61 14.58 -7.78
CA LEU A 469 28.24 15.79 -7.23
C LEU A 469 27.62 16.21 -5.90
N VAL A 470 26.46 15.66 -5.55
CA VAL A 470 25.76 15.92 -4.28
C VAL A 470 25.97 14.78 -3.27
N LEU A 471 26.49 13.62 -3.72
CA LEU A 471 26.83 12.49 -2.84
C LEU A 471 27.76 12.93 -1.70
N GLY A 472 27.30 12.72 -0.46
CA GLY A 472 28.03 13.09 0.76
C GLY A 472 27.62 14.43 1.38
N HIS A 473 26.75 15.22 0.74
CA HIS A 473 26.10 16.37 1.36
C HIS A 473 24.80 15.95 2.04
N GLU A 474 24.49 16.50 3.21
CA GLU A 474 23.16 16.31 3.81
C GLU A 474 22.10 16.93 2.89
N ALA A 475 21.01 16.20 2.68
CA ALA A 475 19.91 16.66 1.83
C ALA A 475 19.32 17.96 2.42
N LYS A 476 19.27 19.02 1.60
CA LYS A 476 18.67 20.28 2.02
C LYS A 476 17.21 20.09 2.39
N MET A 477 16.82 20.67 3.51
CA MET A 477 15.43 20.74 3.92
C MET A 477 14.71 21.79 3.07
N ILE A 478 13.45 21.51 2.72
CA ILE A 478 12.65 22.48 1.97
C ILE A 478 12.04 23.52 2.92
N SER A 479 12.07 24.78 2.48
CA SER A 479 11.35 25.89 3.11
C SER A 479 10.21 26.36 2.22
N VAL A 480 9.02 26.56 2.76
CA VAL A 480 7.85 27.00 1.97
C VAL A 480 7.16 28.16 2.67
N GLU A 481 6.71 29.14 1.90
CA GLU A 481 5.89 30.23 2.42
C GLU A 481 4.52 29.69 2.89
N ALA A 482 4.03 30.16 4.04
CA ALA A 482 2.79 29.69 4.64
C ALA A 482 1.55 29.74 3.71
N ASP A 483 1.33 30.85 2.98
CA ASP A 483 0.21 30.97 2.03
C ASP A 483 0.37 30.03 0.83
N SER A 484 1.59 29.89 0.32
CA SER A 484 1.94 28.97 -0.75
C SER A 484 1.67 27.51 -0.35
N LEU A 485 2.11 27.09 0.85
CA LEU A 485 1.82 25.75 1.34
C LEU A 485 0.31 25.52 1.52
N THR A 486 -0.42 26.53 2.03
CA THR A 486 -1.88 26.45 2.18
C THR A 486 -2.57 26.15 0.85
N ARG A 487 -2.16 26.81 -0.24
CA ARG A 487 -2.70 26.59 -1.59
C ARG A 487 -2.40 25.17 -2.10
N VAL A 488 -1.17 24.70 -1.92
CA VAL A 488 -0.76 23.34 -2.30
C VAL A 488 -1.60 22.30 -1.56
N LEU A 489 -1.71 22.41 -0.23
CA LEU A 489 -2.50 21.50 0.61
C LEU A 489 -3.98 21.51 0.24
N TYR A 490 -4.53 22.69 -0.04
CA TYR A 490 -5.90 22.82 -0.53
C TYR A 490 -6.10 22.14 -1.90
N GLY A 491 -5.14 22.28 -2.83
CA GLY A 491 -5.18 21.60 -4.12
C GLY A 491 -5.17 20.07 -4.02
N ILE A 492 -4.39 19.52 -3.10
CA ILE A 492 -4.36 18.07 -2.80
C ILE A 492 -5.71 17.64 -2.20
N TYR A 493 -6.17 18.36 -1.17
CA TYR A 493 -7.46 18.13 -0.52
C TYR A 493 -8.62 18.13 -1.52
N ASP A 494 -8.62 19.10 -2.44
CA ASP A 494 -9.68 19.26 -3.42
C ASP A 494 -9.87 18.03 -4.31
N LYS A 495 -8.75 17.38 -4.66
CA LYS A 495 -8.75 16.16 -5.49
C LYS A 495 -8.98 14.89 -4.67
N MET A 496 -8.47 14.80 -3.43
CA MET A 496 -8.75 13.69 -2.51
C MET A 496 -10.25 13.50 -2.30
N PHE A 497 -10.98 14.61 -2.17
CA PHE A 497 -12.43 14.61 -1.92
C PHE A 497 -13.23 15.00 -3.17
N ALA A 498 -12.75 14.63 -4.36
CA ALA A 498 -13.44 14.91 -5.62
C ALA A 498 -14.81 14.20 -5.71
N ASN A 499 -14.97 13.05 -5.03
CA ASN A 499 -16.22 12.29 -4.94
C ASN A 499 -17.33 13.03 -4.15
N GLU A 500 -16.97 13.99 -3.30
CA GLU A 500 -17.93 14.79 -2.51
C GLU A 500 -18.50 15.99 -3.31
N LYS A 501 -18.00 16.24 -4.54
CA LYS A 501 -18.42 17.35 -5.40
C LYS A 501 -19.72 17.04 -6.14
N VAL A 502 -20.58 18.06 -6.26
CA VAL A 502 -21.85 17.99 -7.02
C VAL A 502 -21.60 17.54 -8.46
N THR A 503 -20.58 18.08 -9.12
CA THR A 503 -20.24 17.79 -10.51
C THR A 503 -19.88 16.32 -10.72
N SER A 504 -19.08 15.75 -9.83
CA SER A 504 -18.70 14.33 -9.85
C SER A 504 -19.93 13.43 -9.70
N MET A 505 -20.83 13.75 -8.77
CA MET A 505 -22.06 13.01 -8.56
C MET A 505 -22.97 13.03 -9.80
N MET A 506 -23.10 14.18 -10.47
CA MET A 506 -23.88 14.28 -11.72
C MET A 506 -23.23 13.52 -12.89
N SER A 507 -21.90 13.58 -13.02
CA SER A 507 -21.16 12.88 -14.09
C SER A 507 -21.19 11.35 -13.95
N SER A 508 -21.45 10.83 -12.74
CA SER A 508 -21.56 9.39 -12.48
C SER A 508 -22.74 8.74 -13.24
N LEU A 509 -23.79 9.50 -13.56
CA LEU A 509 -24.97 9.02 -14.26
C LEU A 509 -24.71 8.59 -15.71
N SER A 510 -23.59 9.03 -16.30
CA SER A 510 -23.13 8.68 -17.65
C SER A 510 -21.78 7.95 -17.65
N SER A 511 -21.32 7.48 -16.50
CA SER A 511 -19.98 6.89 -16.33
C SER A 511 -19.94 5.41 -16.71
N THR A 512 -18.78 4.97 -17.19
CA THR A 512 -18.46 3.54 -17.40
C THR A 512 -18.44 2.79 -16.06
N PRO A 513 -18.53 1.45 -16.05
CA PRO A 513 -18.39 0.65 -14.83
C PRO A 513 -17.13 0.97 -14.02
N ASN A 514 -15.99 1.21 -14.68
CA ASN A 514 -14.76 1.64 -14.02
C ASN A 514 -14.90 3.03 -13.36
N GLY A 515 -15.55 3.99 -14.02
CA GLY A 515 -15.80 5.31 -13.46
C GLY A 515 -16.68 5.26 -12.20
N LEU A 516 -17.70 4.40 -12.20
CA LEU A 516 -18.54 4.15 -11.01
C LEU A 516 -17.75 3.49 -9.88
N ARG A 517 -16.86 2.55 -10.18
CA ARG A 517 -15.96 1.92 -9.19
C ARG A 517 -15.05 2.95 -8.54
N VAL A 518 -14.42 3.83 -9.33
CA VAL A 518 -13.54 4.89 -8.82
C VAL A 518 -14.31 5.84 -7.90
N LEU A 519 -15.51 6.27 -8.28
CA LEU A 519 -16.35 7.15 -7.47
C LEU A 519 -16.93 6.47 -6.21
N GLY A 520 -17.05 5.15 -6.22
CA GLY A 520 -17.49 4.34 -5.08
C GLY A 520 -16.38 4.03 -4.08
N THR A 521 -15.11 4.14 -4.47
CA THR A 521 -13.97 3.76 -3.63
C THR A 521 -13.46 4.95 -2.84
N ILE A 522 -13.53 4.87 -1.50
CA ILE A 522 -13.12 5.94 -0.60
C ILE A 522 -11.83 5.54 0.12
N HIS A 523 -10.76 6.31 -0.09
CA HIS A 523 -9.47 6.09 0.58
C HIS A 523 -9.14 7.14 1.66
N PHE A 524 -9.86 8.26 1.70
CA PHE A 524 -9.49 9.42 2.52
C PHE A 524 -10.63 9.89 3.42
N HIS A 525 -10.25 10.47 4.55
CA HIS A 525 -11.12 11.27 5.42
C HIS A 525 -10.28 12.36 6.10
N ARG A 526 -10.90 13.18 6.97
CA ARG A 526 -10.22 14.36 7.54
C ARG A 526 -9.03 14.03 8.46
N GLU A 527 -9.00 12.87 9.11
CA GLU A 527 -7.78 12.41 9.83
C GLU A 527 -6.59 12.15 8.88
N THR A 528 -6.82 11.72 7.63
CA THR A 528 -5.74 11.60 6.64
C THR A 528 -5.08 12.95 6.38
N VAL A 529 -5.88 14.02 6.32
CA VAL A 529 -5.38 15.40 6.13
C VAL A 529 -4.57 15.84 7.35
N ALA A 530 -5.05 15.60 8.57
CA ALA A 530 -4.30 15.93 9.78
C ALA A 530 -2.95 15.18 9.86
N LEU A 531 -2.91 13.92 9.43
CA LEU A 531 -1.68 13.15 9.29
C LEU A 531 -0.74 13.69 8.22
N LEU A 532 -1.28 14.19 7.10
CA LEU A 532 -0.48 14.90 6.09
C LEU A 532 0.18 16.14 6.73
N PHE A 533 -0.58 16.97 7.44
CA PHE A 533 -0.01 18.11 8.16
C PHE A 533 1.09 17.70 9.15
N GLN A 534 0.85 16.65 9.94
CA GLN A 534 1.84 16.12 10.89
C GLN A 534 3.13 15.63 10.18
N ALA A 535 2.99 14.91 9.08
CA ALA A 535 4.13 14.39 8.31
C ALA A 535 4.97 15.54 7.72
N LEU A 536 4.31 16.59 7.23
CA LEU A 536 4.98 17.75 6.65
C LEU A 536 5.62 18.66 7.72
N HIS A 537 5.02 18.78 8.90
CA HIS A 537 5.60 19.52 10.02
C HIS A 537 7.02 19.03 10.37
N ARG A 538 7.27 17.72 10.24
CA ARG A 538 8.59 17.12 10.54
C ARG A 538 9.63 17.34 9.42
N ARG A 539 9.23 17.87 8.27
CA ARG A 539 10.05 17.90 7.04
C ARG A 539 10.15 19.28 6.38
N ILE A 540 9.23 20.18 6.67
CA ILE A 540 9.12 21.47 6.00
C ILE A 540 9.33 22.60 7.01
N HIS A 541 10.26 23.49 6.67
CA HIS A 541 10.41 24.76 7.36
C HIS A 541 9.41 25.77 6.78
N LEU A 542 8.69 26.50 7.63
CA LEU A 542 7.75 27.54 7.19
C LEU A 542 8.41 28.92 7.20
N VAL A 543 8.15 29.70 6.15
CA VAL A 543 8.57 31.10 6.03
C VAL A 543 7.33 32.00 6.06
N GLY A 544 7.40 33.09 6.82
CA GLY A 544 6.34 34.12 6.84
C GLY A 544 5.04 33.68 7.52
N GLY A 545 5.11 32.71 8.44
CA GLY A 545 3.97 32.23 9.22
C GLY A 545 4.29 30.99 10.04
N ASP A 546 3.28 30.41 10.68
CA ASP A 546 3.35 29.16 11.43
C ASP A 546 2.32 28.13 10.94
N TRP A 547 2.39 26.92 11.48
CA TRP A 547 1.49 25.82 11.09
C TRP A 547 0.03 26.06 11.49
N GLU A 548 -0.21 26.82 12.56
CA GLU A 548 -1.55 27.17 12.99
C GLU A 548 -2.20 28.13 11.99
N GLN A 549 -1.45 29.12 11.49
CA GLN A 549 -1.85 30.02 10.42
C GLN A 549 -2.18 29.25 9.13
N VAL A 550 -1.29 28.33 8.70
CA VAL A 550 -1.52 27.49 7.52
C VAL A 550 -2.82 26.69 7.66
N ALA A 551 -3.03 26.04 8.81
CA ALA A 551 -4.23 25.27 9.08
C ALA A 551 -5.51 26.13 9.11
N ASN A 552 -5.44 27.32 9.73
CA ASN A 552 -6.57 28.25 9.80
C ASN A 552 -6.96 28.79 8.41
N THR A 553 -5.99 29.20 7.60
CA THR A 553 -6.24 29.66 6.22
C THR A 553 -6.74 28.51 5.34
N PHE A 554 -6.21 27.30 5.51
CA PHE A 554 -6.71 26.09 4.85
C PHE A 554 -8.19 25.84 5.19
N MET A 555 -8.54 25.82 6.47
CA MET A 555 -9.94 25.63 6.91
C MET A 555 -10.86 26.74 6.39
N GLN A 556 -10.39 27.98 6.32
CA GLN A 556 -11.15 29.08 5.73
C GLN A 556 -11.43 28.84 4.24
N LYS A 557 -10.43 28.38 3.46
CA LYS A 557 -10.63 28.01 2.05
C LYS A 557 -11.66 26.89 1.89
N CYS A 558 -11.57 25.84 2.72
CA CYS A 558 -12.54 24.76 2.77
C CYS A 558 -13.97 25.26 3.03
N ARG A 559 -14.17 26.16 4.01
CA ARG A 559 -15.49 26.74 4.33
C ARG A 559 -16.06 27.62 3.21
N LEU A 560 -15.20 28.32 2.47
CA LEU A 560 -15.63 29.22 1.39
C LEU A 560 -16.00 28.46 0.10
N ASP A 561 -15.46 27.27 -0.11
CA ASP A 561 -15.79 26.41 -1.25
C ASP A 561 -17.17 25.75 -1.07
N ARG A 562 -18.11 26.10 -1.95
CA ARG A 562 -19.47 25.56 -1.96
C ARG A 562 -19.67 24.41 -2.96
N SER A 563 -18.59 23.89 -3.55
CA SER A 563 -18.66 22.83 -4.57
C SER A 563 -18.91 21.43 -3.99
N ARG A 564 -18.55 21.20 -2.72
CA ARG A 564 -18.75 19.94 -1.99
C ARG A 564 -20.04 19.97 -1.17
N ILE A 565 -20.82 18.90 -1.28
CA ILE A 565 -22.17 18.81 -0.66
C ILE A 565 -22.07 18.66 0.86
N VAL A 566 -21.06 17.93 1.35
CA VAL A 566 -20.95 17.51 2.76
C VAL A 566 -19.87 18.29 3.54
N GLU A 567 -19.24 19.29 2.94
CA GLU A 567 -18.11 20.01 3.54
C GLU A 567 -18.47 20.66 4.88
N SER A 568 -19.65 21.29 4.95
CA SER A 568 -20.15 21.89 6.19
C SER A 568 -20.35 20.85 7.30
N ASN A 569 -20.77 19.64 6.95
CA ASN A 569 -21.01 18.55 7.90
C ASN A 569 -19.69 17.99 8.46
N CYS A 570 -18.62 18.01 7.67
CA CYS A 570 -17.30 17.52 8.07
C CYS A 570 -16.43 18.58 8.79
N HIS A 571 -16.94 19.81 8.95
CA HIS A 571 -16.15 20.91 9.47
C HIS A 571 -15.69 20.67 10.92
N GLN A 572 -16.55 20.11 11.77
CA GLN A 572 -16.16 19.77 13.15
C GLN A 572 -15.13 18.62 13.20
N ASP A 573 -15.19 17.68 12.25
CA ASP A 573 -14.23 16.59 12.15
C ASP A 573 -12.84 17.14 11.81
N ILE A 574 -12.69 17.97 10.77
CA ILE A 574 -11.37 18.52 10.43
C ILE A 574 -10.76 19.35 11.57
N CYS A 575 -11.55 20.18 12.27
CA CYS A 575 -11.09 20.92 13.45
C CYS A 575 -10.61 19.97 14.56
N LEU A 576 -11.38 18.91 14.83
CA LEU A 576 -11.04 17.90 15.82
C LEU A 576 -9.75 17.15 15.44
N GLN A 577 -9.61 16.72 14.19
CA GLN A 577 -8.44 15.98 13.76
C GLN A 577 -7.18 16.85 13.82
N LEU A 578 -7.23 18.11 13.36
CA LEU A 578 -6.09 19.03 13.48
C LEU A 578 -5.69 19.27 14.94
N HIS A 579 -6.65 19.35 15.86
CA HIS A 579 -6.38 19.42 17.29
C HIS A 579 -5.72 18.13 17.81
N LEU A 580 -6.28 16.96 17.53
CA LEU A 580 -5.75 15.67 18.01
C LEU A 580 -4.30 15.39 17.55
N TYR A 581 -3.89 15.96 16.42
CA TYR A 581 -2.53 15.83 15.88
C TYR A 581 -1.63 17.04 16.19
N GLY A 582 -2.10 18.01 16.97
CA GLY A 582 -1.33 19.15 17.47
C GLY A 582 -0.98 20.20 16.44
N ILE A 583 -1.81 20.35 15.41
CA ILE A 583 -1.61 21.28 14.30
C ILE A 583 -2.30 22.63 14.56
N SER A 584 -3.55 22.59 15.01
CA SER A 584 -4.36 23.79 15.28
C SER A 584 -5.48 23.46 16.26
N THR A 585 -5.75 24.38 17.19
CA THR A 585 -6.76 24.20 18.24
C THR A 585 -7.75 25.37 18.26
N VAL A 586 -9.01 25.10 17.90
CA VAL A 586 -10.11 26.07 18.00
C VAL A 586 -10.55 26.27 19.45
N ASP A 587 -11.17 27.42 19.77
CA ASP A 587 -11.54 27.79 21.14
C ASP A 587 -12.38 26.73 21.87
N THR A 588 -13.26 26.03 21.16
CA THR A 588 -14.12 24.97 21.71
C THR A 588 -13.38 23.68 22.05
N LEU A 589 -12.10 23.57 21.69
CA LEU A 589 -11.22 22.43 21.98
C LEU A 589 -10.06 22.81 22.92
N LYS A 590 -9.96 24.07 23.35
CA LYS A 590 -8.95 24.49 24.34
C LYS A 590 -9.28 23.94 25.72
N PRO A 591 -8.28 23.66 26.59
CA PRO A 591 -8.53 23.11 27.93
C PRO A 591 -9.52 23.92 28.80
N ASN A 592 -9.57 25.25 28.62
CA ASN A 592 -10.43 26.16 29.37
C ASN A 592 -11.85 26.34 28.77
N TRP A 593 -12.18 25.68 27.66
CA TRP A 593 -13.46 25.85 26.94
C TRP A 593 -14.69 25.72 27.86
N ALA A 594 -14.64 24.81 28.84
CA ALA A 594 -15.77 24.51 29.72
C ALA A 594 -16.07 25.62 30.73
N THR A 595 -15.05 26.44 31.04
CA THR A 595 -15.14 27.57 32.00
C THR A 595 -15.57 28.87 31.33
N ASP A 596 -15.43 28.97 30.01
CA ASP A 596 -15.92 30.10 29.23
C ASP A 596 -17.42 29.96 28.96
N GLN A 597 -18.23 30.75 29.67
CA GLN A 597 -19.70 30.71 29.54
C GLN A 597 -20.19 31.11 28.14
N GLY A 598 -19.41 31.87 27.36
CA GLY A 598 -19.75 32.22 25.98
C GLY A 598 -19.65 31.04 25.02
N LEU A 599 -18.88 30.01 25.37
CA LEU A 599 -18.71 28.80 24.57
C LEU A 599 -19.70 27.69 24.94
N ARG A 600 -20.29 27.71 26.14
CA ARG A 600 -21.23 26.69 26.62
C ARG A 600 -22.57 26.77 25.91
N ILE A 601 -23.22 25.62 25.74
CA ILE A 601 -24.57 25.56 25.17
C ILE A 601 -25.62 25.86 26.25
N ASN A 602 -26.62 26.68 25.93
CA ASN A 602 -27.73 27.00 26.81
C ASN A 602 -29.06 27.08 26.01
N PRO A 603 -30.09 26.28 26.32
CA PRO A 603 -30.10 25.20 27.32
C PRO A 603 -29.22 24.01 26.89
N ARG A 604 -28.59 23.33 27.85
CA ARG A 604 -27.84 22.07 27.61
C ARG A 604 -28.61 20.85 28.11
N ASN A 605 -28.29 19.68 27.58
CA ASN A 605 -28.80 18.41 28.09
C ASN A 605 -28.06 17.97 29.38
N ALA A 606 -28.57 16.92 30.03
CA ALA A 606 -28.10 16.42 31.32
C ALA A 606 -26.94 15.39 31.24
N LEU A 607 -26.35 15.17 30.06
CA LEU A 607 -25.32 14.13 29.83
C LEU A 607 -24.12 14.29 30.78
N PHE A 608 -23.74 15.54 31.05
CA PHE A 608 -22.51 15.88 31.77
C PHE A 608 -22.72 16.36 33.21
N ASP A 609 -23.95 16.34 33.74
CA ASP A 609 -24.26 16.89 35.07
C ASP A 609 -23.49 16.19 36.22
N GLY A 610 -23.03 14.95 36.03
CA GLY A 610 -22.24 14.19 36.99
C GLY A 610 -20.72 14.25 36.81
N TRP A 611 -20.19 14.98 35.82
CA TRP A 611 -18.75 15.03 35.54
C TRP A 611 -18.05 16.08 36.38
N ARG A 612 -16.96 15.70 37.07
CA ARG A 612 -16.16 16.63 37.90
C ARG A 612 -15.43 17.69 37.07
N SER A 613 -15.00 17.33 35.88
CA SER A 613 -14.26 18.17 34.94
C SER A 613 -14.59 17.73 33.52
N LEU A 614 -14.74 18.68 32.60
CA LEU A 614 -15.11 18.40 31.22
C LEU A 614 -13.89 18.51 30.30
N PRO A 615 -13.32 17.39 29.83
CA PRO A 615 -12.25 17.45 28.85
C PRO A 615 -12.78 18.06 27.54
N PRO A 616 -11.95 18.69 26.71
CA PRO A 616 -12.38 19.24 25.42
C PRO A 616 -12.83 18.18 24.41
N VAL A 617 -12.25 16.99 24.52
CA VAL A 617 -12.54 15.84 23.67
C VAL A 617 -12.94 14.65 24.52
N VAL A 618 -13.99 13.94 24.10
CA VAL A 618 -14.44 12.67 24.68
C VAL A 618 -14.56 11.61 23.59
N CYS A 619 -14.51 10.34 23.98
CA CYS A 619 -14.83 9.21 23.11
C CYS A 619 -16.30 8.86 23.26
N VAL A 620 -17.02 8.81 22.15
CA VAL A 620 -18.35 8.18 22.10
C VAL A 620 -18.16 6.73 21.69
N VAL A 621 -18.89 5.84 22.34
CA VAL A 621 -18.98 4.41 22.01
C VAL A 621 -20.44 4.07 21.73
N LEU A 622 -20.76 3.80 20.47
CA LEU A 622 -22.06 3.39 20.01
C LEU A 622 -22.10 1.86 19.89
N THR A 623 -23.00 1.21 20.63
CA THR A 623 -23.28 -0.22 20.54
C THR A 623 -24.39 -0.45 19.53
N VAL A 624 -24.02 -0.90 18.34
CA VAL A 624 -24.93 -1.16 17.22
C VAL A 624 -25.43 -2.60 17.30
N PRO A 625 -26.74 -2.82 17.50
CA PRO A 625 -27.29 -4.16 17.61
C PRO A 625 -27.04 -4.98 16.33
N ARG A 626 -26.58 -6.22 16.47
CA ARG A 626 -26.27 -7.10 15.34
C ARG A 626 -27.43 -7.23 14.34
N GLN A 627 -28.66 -7.26 14.82
CA GLN A 627 -29.86 -7.36 13.98
C GLN A 627 -29.99 -6.19 12.99
N ARG A 628 -29.51 -4.99 13.35
CA ARG A 628 -29.53 -3.80 12.48
C ARG A 628 -28.54 -3.90 11.33
N LEU A 629 -27.47 -4.68 11.49
CA LEU A 629 -26.48 -4.96 10.44
C LEU A 629 -27.02 -5.93 9.37
N GLY A 630 -28.22 -6.50 9.58
CA GLY A 630 -28.91 -7.34 8.60
C GLY A 630 -29.16 -6.66 7.25
N VAL A 631 -29.10 -5.33 7.19
CA VAL A 631 -29.25 -4.54 5.96
C VAL A 631 -28.18 -4.84 4.91
N PHE A 632 -27.00 -5.29 5.36
CA PHE A 632 -25.89 -5.71 4.50
C PHE A 632 -26.01 -7.16 4.02
N VAL A 633 -27.03 -7.91 4.45
CA VAL A 633 -27.31 -9.23 3.88
C VAL A 633 -27.91 -9.05 2.49
N GLY A 634 -27.26 -9.63 1.48
CA GLY A 634 -27.67 -9.58 0.08
C GLY A 634 -26.56 -10.02 -0.86
N GLU A 635 -26.68 -9.63 -2.14
CA GLU A 635 -25.69 -9.94 -3.18
C GLU A 635 -24.45 -9.05 -3.02
N PRO A 636 -23.27 -9.60 -2.70
CA PRO A 636 -22.07 -8.82 -2.43
C PRO A 636 -21.63 -7.95 -3.61
N ASP A 637 -21.80 -8.44 -4.85
CA ASP A 637 -21.39 -7.71 -6.06
C ASP A 637 -22.21 -6.43 -6.27
N ARG A 638 -23.47 -6.43 -5.84
CA ARG A 638 -24.35 -5.26 -5.87
C ARG A 638 -24.07 -4.31 -4.71
N ILE A 639 -23.80 -4.85 -3.52
CA ILE A 639 -23.58 -4.09 -2.29
C ILE A 639 -22.22 -3.39 -2.30
N GLY A 640 -21.20 -4.03 -2.88
CA GLY A 640 -19.81 -3.57 -2.78
C GLY A 640 -19.31 -3.58 -1.34
N SER A 641 -18.44 -2.62 -1.01
CA SER A 641 -17.87 -2.44 0.33
C SER A 641 -18.19 -1.03 0.84
N PRO A 642 -19.40 -0.77 1.33
CA PRO A 642 -19.82 0.58 1.70
C PRO A 642 -18.99 1.09 2.89
N THR A 643 -18.49 2.32 2.77
CA THR A 643 -17.75 3.01 3.84
C THR A 643 -18.69 3.39 4.99
N LEU A 644 -18.25 3.15 6.22
CA LEU A 644 -18.98 3.45 7.44
C LEU A 644 -18.51 4.79 8.02
N ILE A 645 -19.46 5.60 8.47
CA ILE A 645 -19.22 6.89 9.14
C ILE A 645 -20.13 7.02 10.36
N CYS A 646 -19.75 7.85 11.31
CA CYS A 646 -20.63 8.26 12.39
C CYS A 646 -21.15 9.68 12.17
N ALA A 647 -22.34 9.95 12.71
CA ALA A 647 -22.92 11.27 12.74
C ALA A 647 -23.35 11.66 14.16
N VAL A 648 -23.10 12.92 14.51
CA VAL A 648 -23.60 13.58 15.71
C VAL A 648 -24.48 14.74 15.25
N TRP A 649 -25.79 14.59 15.43
CA TRP A 649 -26.75 15.50 14.82
C TRP A 649 -27.89 15.83 15.78
N VAL A 650 -28.51 16.98 15.55
CA VAL A 650 -29.71 17.42 16.26
C VAL A 650 -30.79 17.65 15.20
N PRO A 651 -31.95 16.97 15.30
CA PRO A 651 -33.01 17.09 14.31
C PRO A 651 -33.41 18.54 14.04
N GLY A 652 -33.39 18.93 12.75
CA GLY A 652 -33.76 20.27 12.31
C GLY A 652 -32.75 21.38 12.65
N SER A 653 -31.58 21.07 13.21
CA SER A 653 -30.57 22.06 13.59
C SER A 653 -29.25 21.88 12.84
N HIS A 654 -28.48 20.83 13.16
CA HIS A 654 -27.15 20.61 12.60
C HIS A 654 -26.82 19.12 12.51
N ASP A 655 -25.90 18.77 11.61
CA ASP A 655 -25.49 17.39 11.34
C ASP A 655 -23.98 17.32 11.10
N ASN A 656 -23.25 16.75 12.06
CA ASN A 656 -21.80 16.63 12.01
C ASN A 656 -21.40 15.20 11.67
N THR A 657 -20.64 15.03 10.58
CA THR A 657 -20.12 13.73 10.15
C THR A 657 -18.70 13.53 10.68
N LEU A 658 -18.46 12.38 11.30
CA LEU A 658 -17.17 11.96 11.87
C LEU A 658 -16.77 10.64 11.22
N ALA A 659 -15.75 10.67 10.36
CA ALA A 659 -15.31 9.51 9.60
C ALA A 659 -14.15 8.74 10.26
N SER A 660 -13.42 9.37 11.19
CA SER A 660 -12.38 8.71 12.00
C SER A 660 -13.02 7.86 13.12
N ILE A 661 -13.55 6.71 12.72
CA ILE A 661 -14.19 5.75 13.63
C ILE A 661 -13.32 4.50 13.78
N HIS A 662 -13.45 3.82 14.91
CA HIS A 662 -12.85 2.53 15.17
C HIS A 662 -13.93 1.51 15.53
N LEU A 663 -13.84 0.33 14.94
CA LEU A 663 -14.84 -0.73 15.03
C LEU A 663 -14.27 -1.91 15.81
N ALA A 664 -15.07 -2.53 16.66
CA ALA A 664 -14.73 -3.79 17.33
C ALA A 664 -15.98 -4.64 17.54
N TRP A 665 -15.86 -5.95 17.31
CA TRP A 665 -16.92 -6.90 17.69
C TRP A 665 -16.78 -7.27 19.16
N GLY A 666 -17.85 -7.12 19.94
CA GLY A 666 -17.75 -7.41 21.38
C GLY A 666 -18.78 -6.68 22.23
N LYS A 667 -18.44 -6.52 23.51
CA LYS A 667 -19.24 -5.77 24.49
C LYS A 667 -18.33 -4.93 25.40
N CYS A 668 -18.87 -3.80 25.85
CA CYS A 668 -18.24 -2.99 26.88
C CYS A 668 -18.54 -3.56 28.26
N VAL A 669 -17.51 -3.76 29.08
CA VAL A 669 -17.62 -4.24 30.46
C VAL A 669 -16.81 -3.33 31.38
N THR A 670 -17.27 -3.14 32.62
CA THR A 670 -16.49 -2.42 33.63
C THR A 670 -15.47 -3.37 34.23
N SER A 671 -14.20 -2.99 34.21
CA SER A 671 -13.12 -3.75 34.85
C SER A 671 -13.37 -3.81 36.35
N ALA A 672 -13.30 -5.02 36.92
CA ALA A 672 -13.43 -5.25 38.36
C ALA A 672 -12.31 -4.56 39.18
N GLU A 673 -11.18 -4.27 38.53
CA GLU A 673 -9.98 -3.73 39.19
C GLU A 673 -9.87 -2.20 39.11
N SER A 674 -10.55 -1.54 38.17
CA SER A 674 -10.24 -0.14 37.86
C SER A 674 -11.42 0.79 37.59
N ASP A 675 -12.69 0.37 37.78
CA ASP A 675 -13.90 1.13 37.39
C ASP A 675 -13.91 1.62 35.92
N ARG A 676 -12.95 1.19 35.09
CA ARG A 676 -12.79 1.62 33.70
C ARG A 676 -13.56 0.68 32.79
N VAL A 677 -14.12 1.23 31.72
CA VAL A 677 -14.75 0.46 30.66
C VAL A 677 -13.68 -0.12 29.74
N VAL A 678 -13.75 -1.43 29.53
CA VAL A 678 -12.89 -2.20 28.63
C VAL A 678 -13.74 -2.97 27.63
N ILE A 679 -13.12 -3.42 26.53
CA ILE A 679 -13.78 -4.21 25.49
C ILE A 679 -13.48 -5.69 25.73
N GLU A 680 -14.53 -6.50 25.84
CA GLU A 680 -14.45 -7.95 25.69
C GLU A 680 -14.75 -8.29 24.22
N GLU A 681 -13.69 -8.61 23.47
CA GLU A 681 -13.75 -8.85 22.03
C GLU A 681 -14.36 -10.23 21.70
N ASP A 682 -15.26 -10.27 20.72
CA ASP A 682 -15.79 -11.53 20.17
C ASP A 682 -14.76 -12.14 19.21
N ALA A 683 -14.17 -13.27 19.63
CA ALA A 683 -13.16 -13.98 18.85
C ALA A 683 -13.65 -14.46 17.47
N ASN A 684 -14.97 -14.58 17.26
CA ASN A 684 -15.56 -14.96 15.97
C ASN A 684 -15.91 -13.75 15.08
N GLY A 685 -15.68 -12.52 15.58
CA GLY A 685 -15.85 -11.28 14.84
C GLY A 685 -17.22 -11.15 14.17
N GLN A 686 -17.22 -10.90 12.85
CA GLN A 686 -18.44 -10.73 12.06
C GLN A 686 -19.33 -11.99 12.05
N ARG A 687 -18.76 -13.19 12.22
CA ARG A 687 -19.51 -14.46 12.33
C ARG A 687 -19.92 -14.82 13.76
N GLY A 688 -19.52 -14.00 14.73
CA GLY A 688 -19.87 -14.17 16.14
C GLY A 688 -21.33 -13.81 16.44
N GLN A 689 -21.59 -13.57 17.73
CA GLN A 689 -22.93 -13.24 18.23
C GLN A 689 -22.99 -11.86 18.86
N SER A 690 -21.86 -11.23 19.16
CA SER A 690 -21.81 -9.93 19.80
C SER A 690 -22.24 -8.79 18.87
N ASP A 691 -22.63 -7.68 19.48
CA ASP A 691 -22.92 -6.43 18.80
C ASP A 691 -21.64 -5.78 18.24
N LEU A 692 -21.82 -4.78 17.39
CA LEU A 692 -20.72 -4.00 16.84
C LEU A 692 -20.54 -2.73 17.67
N LEU A 693 -19.36 -2.58 18.27
CA LEU A 693 -18.95 -1.36 18.97
C LEU A 693 -18.32 -0.41 17.96
N VAL A 694 -18.79 0.83 17.95
CA VAL A 694 -18.25 1.92 17.12
C VAL A 694 -17.78 3.02 18.04
N SER A 695 -16.47 3.27 18.06
CA SER A 695 -15.85 4.29 18.91
C SER A 695 -15.22 5.40 18.08
N PHE A 696 -15.42 6.65 18.48
CA PHE A 696 -14.85 7.81 17.78
C PHE A 696 -14.67 8.98 18.74
N TRP A 697 -13.69 9.85 18.42
CA TRP A 697 -13.46 11.08 19.18
C TRP A 697 -14.46 12.14 18.76
N VAL A 698 -14.87 13.00 19.71
CA VAL A 698 -15.78 14.11 19.45
C VAL A 698 -15.51 15.27 20.42
N SER A 699 -15.77 16.51 19.98
CA SER A 699 -15.77 17.66 20.88
C SER A 699 -16.86 17.49 21.95
N THR A 700 -16.52 17.67 23.21
CA THR A 700 -17.47 17.58 24.32
C THR A 700 -18.60 18.59 24.17
N ARG A 701 -18.30 19.78 23.64
CA ARG A 701 -19.28 20.85 23.41
C ARG A 701 -20.43 20.44 22.51
N ILE A 702 -20.16 19.70 21.42
CA ILE A 702 -21.24 19.35 20.46
C ILE A 702 -22.22 18.32 21.02
N LEU A 703 -21.84 17.63 22.10
CA LEU A 703 -22.72 16.70 22.81
C LEU A 703 -23.62 17.39 23.83
N GLU A 704 -23.41 18.69 24.13
CA GLU A 704 -24.24 19.43 25.10
C GLU A 704 -25.62 19.83 24.55
N PHE A 705 -25.80 19.84 23.22
CA PHE A 705 -27.05 20.26 22.61
C PHE A 705 -28.22 19.34 23.02
N PRO A 706 -29.40 19.91 23.33
CA PRO A 706 -30.62 19.13 23.52
C PRO A 706 -30.93 18.25 22.31
N ASP A 707 -31.56 17.10 22.54
CA ASP A 707 -32.00 16.15 21.50
C ASP A 707 -30.89 15.56 20.61
N THR A 708 -29.62 15.71 21.00
CA THR A 708 -28.47 15.15 20.27
C THR A 708 -28.62 13.65 20.05
N GLN A 709 -28.50 13.25 18.79
CA GLN A 709 -28.53 11.86 18.31
C GLN A 709 -27.14 11.44 17.82
N ILE A 710 -26.81 10.18 18.09
CA ILE A 710 -25.62 9.50 17.60
C ILE A 710 -26.05 8.43 16.60
N ALA A 711 -25.47 8.42 15.41
CA ALA A 711 -25.84 7.45 14.37
C ALA A 711 -24.62 6.83 13.68
N LEU A 712 -24.74 5.56 13.32
CA LEU A 712 -23.92 4.88 12.32
C LEU A 712 -24.62 5.00 10.96
N ARG A 713 -23.92 5.56 9.98
CA ARG A 713 -24.41 5.81 8.62
C ARG A 713 -23.44 5.27 7.58
N LEU A 714 -23.89 5.18 6.33
CA LEU A 714 -23.02 4.89 5.20
C LEU A 714 -22.57 6.19 4.53
N GLN A 715 -21.31 6.25 4.12
CA GLN A 715 -20.82 7.38 3.31
C GLN A 715 -21.63 7.45 2.01
N PRO A 716 -22.23 8.60 1.67
CA PRO A 716 -22.97 8.75 0.43
C PRO A 716 -22.01 8.73 -0.76
N THR A 717 -22.15 7.69 -1.59
CA THR A 717 -21.53 7.58 -2.92
C THR A 717 -22.61 7.19 -3.92
N PRO A 718 -22.43 7.41 -5.23
CA PRO A 718 -23.41 6.95 -6.21
C PRO A 718 -23.78 5.47 -6.04
N GLN A 719 -22.78 4.60 -5.83
CA GLN A 719 -22.97 3.16 -5.62
C GLN A 719 -23.73 2.85 -4.32
N THR A 720 -23.30 3.41 -3.18
CA THR A 720 -23.95 3.18 -1.90
C THR A 720 -25.39 3.70 -1.89
N THR A 721 -25.63 4.88 -2.47
CA THR A 721 -26.97 5.48 -2.58
C THR A 721 -27.89 4.60 -3.42
N MET A 722 -27.43 4.10 -4.57
CA MET A 722 -28.22 3.17 -5.40
C MET A 722 -28.54 1.85 -4.67
N ALA A 723 -27.61 1.34 -3.86
CA ALA A 723 -27.77 0.07 -3.15
C ALA A 723 -28.66 0.19 -1.89
N PHE A 724 -28.57 1.31 -1.15
CA PHE A 724 -29.09 1.39 0.22
C PHE A 724 -30.15 2.45 0.46
N MET A 725 -30.32 3.48 -0.38
CA MET A 725 -31.25 4.58 -0.11
C MET A 725 -32.70 4.11 0.06
N LYS A 726 -33.14 3.09 -0.69
CA LYS A 726 -34.47 2.48 -0.52
C LYS A 726 -34.65 1.75 0.81
N LYS A 727 -33.57 1.21 1.40
CA LYS A 727 -33.59 0.44 2.65
C LYS A 727 -33.38 1.33 3.88
N LEU A 728 -32.49 2.32 3.78
CA LEU A 728 -32.00 3.13 4.91
C LEU A 728 -32.47 4.59 4.87
N GLY A 729 -33.22 4.99 3.84
CA GLY A 729 -33.67 6.37 3.65
C GLY A 729 -32.56 7.30 3.14
N MET A 730 -32.87 8.61 3.12
CA MET A 730 -31.99 9.63 2.55
C MET A 730 -30.69 9.85 3.33
N TYR A 731 -30.69 9.56 4.64
CA TYR A 731 -29.51 9.69 5.51
C TYR A 731 -28.63 8.44 5.54
N LEU A 732 -29.03 7.36 4.84
CA LEU A 732 -28.31 6.07 4.83
C LEU A 732 -28.01 5.55 6.25
N GLU A 733 -28.96 5.72 7.17
CA GLU A 733 -28.78 5.40 8.57
C GLU A 733 -28.97 3.91 8.86
N VAL A 734 -27.92 3.27 9.37
CA VAL A 734 -27.95 1.86 9.78
C VAL A 734 -28.59 1.74 11.16
N PHE A 735 -28.15 2.60 12.09
CA PHE A 735 -28.63 2.64 13.46
C PHE A 735 -28.38 4.01 14.08
N GLY A 736 -29.32 4.49 14.91
CA GLY A 736 -29.21 5.73 15.65
C GLY A 736 -29.81 5.60 17.05
N ALA A 737 -29.27 6.35 18.00
CA ALA A 737 -29.74 6.43 19.38
C ALA A 737 -29.51 7.83 19.96
N SER A 738 -30.32 8.21 20.95
CA SER A 738 -30.10 9.44 21.71
C SER A 738 -28.76 9.38 22.45
N VAL A 739 -28.05 10.50 22.56
CA VAL A 739 -26.81 10.56 23.37
C VAL A 739 -27.06 10.21 24.84
N LEU A 740 -28.30 10.35 25.32
CA LEU A 740 -28.71 10.01 26.69
C LEU A 740 -29.10 8.52 26.84
N ASP A 741 -29.17 7.75 25.76
CA ASP A 741 -29.48 6.32 25.80
C ASP A 741 -28.25 5.52 26.27
N LYS A 742 -28.14 5.33 27.59
CA LYS A 742 -27.04 4.60 28.22
C LYS A 742 -26.92 3.14 27.80
N LYS A 743 -27.95 2.56 27.18
CA LYS A 743 -27.90 1.17 26.67
C LYS A 743 -27.06 1.10 25.41
N HIS A 744 -27.18 2.09 24.53
CA HIS A 744 -26.55 2.08 23.21
C HIS A 744 -25.39 3.08 23.09
N VAL A 745 -25.34 4.11 23.92
CA VAL A 745 -24.33 5.17 23.86
C VAL A 745 -23.61 5.28 25.21
N GLN A 746 -22.29 5.18 25.17
CA GLN A 746 -21.42 5.49 26.31
C GLN A 746 -20.48 6.63 25.92
N VAL A 747 -20.27 7.58 26.83
CA VAL A 747 -19.37 8.72 26.64
C VAL A 747 -18.27 8.63 27.69
N LEU A 748 -17.02 8.58 27.24
CA LEU A 748 -15.84 8.29 28.05
C LEU A 748 -14.75 9.33 27.82
N ALA A 749 -13.95 9.65 28.85
CA ALA A 749 -12.80 10.55 28.71
C ALA A 749 -11.59 9.89 27.99
N TYR A 750 -11.69 8.60 27.71
CA TYR A 750 -10.69 7.77 27.03
C TYR A 750 -11.40 6.85 26.04
N ARG A 751 -10.65 6.32 25.07
CA ARG A 751 -11.15 5.28 24.16
C ARG A 751 -10.96 3.91 24.83
N PRO A 752 -12.02 3.10 24.96
CA PRO A 752 -11.88 1.79 25.57
C PRO A 752 -11.07 0.86 24.67
N ALA A 753 -10.30 -0.02 25.29
CA ALA A 753 -9.49 -1.05 24.64
C ALA A 753 -9.64 -2.37 25.43
N LEU A 754 -8.84 -3.39 25.09
CA LEU A 754 -8.80 -4.63 25.88
C LEU A 754 -8.31 -4.36 27.31
N ALA A 755 -8.75 -5.17 28.29
CA ALA A 755 -8.38 -4.99 29.69
C ALA A 755 -6.86 -5.04 29.96
N THR A 756 -6.11 -5.75 29.10
CA THR A 756 -4.67 -5.95 29.22
C THR A 756 -3.85 -4.79 28.65
N VAL A 757 -4.47 -3.77 28.06
CA VAL A 757 -3.78 -2.66 27.41
C VAL A 757 -4.29 -1.32 27.91
N SER A 758 -3.47 -0.28 27.75
CA SER A 758 -3.85 1.07 28.18
C SER A 758 -4.90 1.65 27.24
N SER A 759 -5.99 2.15 27.81
CA SER A 759 -7.02 2.89 27.08
C SER A 759 -6.46 4.22 26.58
N PRO A 760 -6.44 4.48 25.26
CA PRO A 760 -5.91 5.72 24.72
C PRO A 760 -6.69 6.94 25.20
N THR A 761 -6.00 7.97 25.64
CA THR A 761 -6.58 9.28 25.95
C THR A 761 -6.28 10.27 24.84
N PRO A 762 -7.15 11.27 24.59
CA PRO A 762 -6.77 12.37 23.73
C PRO A 762 -5.60 13.12 24.38
N PRO A 763 -4.64 13.64 23.60
CA PRO A 763 -3.55 14.45 24.13
C PRO A 763 -4.10 15.70 24.84
N SER A 764 -3.59 16.01 26.03
CA SER A 764 -4.10 17.12 26.86
C SER A 764 -3.73 18.50 26.33
N ASP A 765 -2.51 18.62 25.79
CA ASP A 765 -2.03 19.78 25.05
C ASP A 765 -1.17 19.25 23.89
N PRO A 766 -1.79 18.92 22.75
CA PRO A 766 -1.08 18.39 21.60
C PRO A 766 -0.25 19.50 20.98
N SER A 767 1.01 19.60 21.39
CA SER A 767 2.01 20.41 20.70
C SER A 767 2.98 19.49 19.98
N ILE A 768 3.26 19.81 18.71
CA ILE A 768 4.36 19.15 18.02
C ILE A 768 5.65 19.81 18.52
N PRO A 769 6.66 19.05 18.98
CA PRO A 769 7.92 19.63 19.40
C PRO A 769 8.52 20.47 18.26
N PRO A 770 9.12 21.62 18.58
CA PRO A 770 9.80 22.44 17.59
C PRO A 770 10.93 21.61 16.99
N VAL A 771 11.09 21.72 15.68
CA VAL A 771 12.21 21.11 14.97
C VAL A 771 13.25 22.21 14.79
N ASP A 772 14.43 22.02 15.39
CA ASP A 772 15.54 22.95 15.21
C ASP A 772 16.10 22.80 13.78
N PHE A 773 16.17 23.93 13.06
CA PHE A 773 16.63 23.96 11.67
C PHE A 773 17.91 24.77 11.55
N CYS A 774 18.89 24.23 10.82
CA CYS A 774 20.09 24.97 10.44
C CYS A 774 19.82 25.80 9.17
N SER A 775 20.05 27.12 9.23
CA SER A 775 19.81 28.04 8.10
C SER A 775 20.59 27.65 6.83
N ASP A 776 21.77 27.09 6.98
CA ASP A 776 22.66 26.73 5.85
C ASP A 776 22.14 25.52 5.04
N GLN A 777 21.18 24.78 5.61
CA GLN A 777 20.58 23.58 5.02
C GLN A 777 19.24 23.84 4.32
N LEU A 778 18.80 25.09 4.21
CA LEU A 778 17.48 25.41 3.65
C LEU A 778 17.53 25.60 2.13
N CYS A 779 16.50 25.08 1.46
CA CYS A 779 16.18 25.34 0.05
C CYS A 779 14.73 25.80 -0.03
N GLN A 780 14.48 27.04 -0.44
CA GLN A 780 13.13 27.56 -0.54
C GLN A 780 12.42 26.99 -1.77
N ALA A 781 11.28 26.33 -1.60
CA ALA A 781 10.41 25.93 -2.69
C ALA A 781 9.32 26.99 -2.91
N ILE A 782 9.11 27.34 -4.18
CA ILE A 782 8.35 28.52 -4.60
C ILE A 782 7.20 28.09 -5.52
N VAL A 783 6.06 28.74 -5.32
CA VAL A 783 4.92 28.71 -6.23
C VAL A 783 5.00 30.00 -7.07
N SER A 784 5.50 29.92 -8.32
CA SER A 784 5.77 31.13 -9.11
C SER A 784 4.50 31.81 -9.60
N ASN A 785 3.45 31.03 -9.92
CA ASN A 785 2.15 31.55 -10.29
C ASN A 785 1.21 31.56 -9.07
N PRO A 786 0.68 32.72 -8.62
CA PRO A 786 -0.21 32.79 -7.47
C PRO A 786 -1.51 31.95 -7.57
N GLN A 787 -1.91 31.55 -8.78
CA GLN A 787 -3.07 30.67 -9.02
C GLN A 787 -2.69 29.19 -9.07
N SER A 788 -1.40 28.86 -9.07
CA SER A 788 -0.92 27.49 -9.10
C SER A 788 -1.02 26.83 -7.72
N HIS A 789 -1.20 25.51 -7.72
CA HIS A 789 -1.15 24.66 -6.54
C HIS A 789 0.11 23.77 -6.55
N GLN A 790 1.15 24.19 -7.29
CA GLN A 790 2.34 23.38 -7.60
C GLN A 790 3.61 24.13 -7.20
N LEU A 791 4.57 23.40 -6.63
CA LEU A 791 5.91 23.90 -6.35
C LEU A 791 6.75 23.77 -7.63
N ASP A 792 6.93 24.89 -8.34
CA ASP A 792 7.51 24.92 -9.69
C ASP A 792 8.96 25.41 -9.72
N SER A 793 9.45 25.99 -8.63
CA SER A 793 10.80 26.57 -8.56
C SER A 793 11.43 26.35 -7.19
N LEU A 794 12.76 26.35 -7.16
CA LEU A 794 13.59 26.24 -5.98
C LEU A 794 14.55 27.42 -5.88
N SER A 795 14.85 27.88 -4.68
CA SER A 795 15.77 28.99 -4.41
C SER A 795 16.72 28.65 -3.27
N ILE A 796 18.00 28.95 -3.49
CA ILE A 796 19.03 28.89 -2.44
C ILE A 796 19.61 30.28 -2.29
N ARG A 797 19.60 30.79 -1.06
CA ARG A 797 20.34 31.98 -0.66
C ARG A 797 21.73 31.57 -0.20
N PHE A 798 22.75 32.12 -0.83
CA PHE A 798 24.14 31.98 -0.45
C PHE A 798 24.62 33.29 0.19
N ASP A 799 24.82 33.27 1.51
CA ASP A 799 25.41 34.38 2.24
C ASP A 799 26.93 34.31 2.15
N VAL A 800 27.55 35.39 1.66
CA VAL A 800 29.01 35.45 1.48
C VAL A 800 29.66 35.71 2.83
N THR A 801 30.39 34.74 3.36
CA THR A 801 31.01 34.82 4.69
C THR A 801 32.48 35.28 4.66
N SER A 802 33.21 34.96 3.59
CA SER A 802 34.62 35.35 3.42
C SER A 802 34.77 36.85 3.20
N GLN A 803 35.57 37.54 4.02
CA GLN A 803 35.77 38.99 3.90
C GLN A 803 36.32 39.40 2.52
N VAL A 804 37.21 38.58 1.96
CA VAL A 804 37.79 38.84 0.62
C VAL A 804 36.71 38.78 -0.45
N GLU A 805 35.86 37.75 -0.40
CA GLU A 805 34.76 37.58 -1.34
C GLU A 805 33.66 38.63 -1.16
N GLN A 806 33.40 39.05 0.09
CA GLN A 806 32.48 40.15 0.39
C GLN A 806 32.97 41.46 -0.25
N ASP A 807 34.26 41.76 -0.14
CA ASP A 807 34.86 42.95 -0.73
C ASP A 807 34.79 42.90 -2.27
N ASP A 808 35.07 41.74 -2.87
CA ASP A 808 34.96 41.53 -4.31
C ASP A 808 33.51 41.71 -4.80
N LEU A 809 32.54 41.12 -4.09
CA LEU A 809 31.12 41.26 -4.38
C LEU A 809 30.67 42.72 -4.25
N LEU A 810 31.15 43.46 -3.24
CA LEU A 810 30.87 44.89 -3.06
C LEU A 810 31.45 45.75 -4.18
N LYS A 811 32.66 45.42 -4.66
CA LYS A 811 33.36 46.12 -5.75
C LYS A 811 32.79 45.85 -7.15
N GLY A 812 31.73 45.05 -7.25
CA GLY A 812 31.08 44.82 -8.55
C GLY A 812 31.56 43.56 -9.27
N ALA A 813 32.17 42.58 -8.58
CA ALA A 813 32.55 41.31 -9.19
C ALA A 813 31.40 40.70 -10.01
N LEU A 814 31.77 40.07 -11.13
CA LEU A 814 30.84 39.35 -11.99
C LEU A 814 30.29 38.15 -11.22
N VAL A 815 28.97 38.00 -11.23
CA VAL A 815 28.28 36.86 -10.62
C VAL A 815 27.62 36.07 -11.73
N SER A 816 27.86 34.76 -11.75
CA SER A 816 27.23 33.84 -12.71
C SER A 816 26.88 32.53 -12.01
N ALA A 817 25.87 31.83 -12.51
CA ALA A 817 25.54 30.49 -12.06
C ALA A 817 25.28 29.58 -13.25
N ASN A 818 25.82 28.36 -13.22
CA ASN A 818 25.64 27.36 -14.27
C ASN A 818 25.26 26.02 -13.65
N GLN A 819 24.37 25.28 -14.31
CA GLN A 819 24.05 23.93 -13.90
C GLN A 819 25.23 23.01 -14.19
N VAL A 820 25.70 22.27 -13.18
CA VAL A 820 26.83 21.35 -13.31
C VAL A 820 26.41 19.88 -13.21
N SER A 821 25.24 19.59 -12.64
CA SER A 821 24.65 18.25 -12.56
C SER A 821 23.12 18.32 -12.46
N ALA A 822 22.47 17.17 -12.30
CA ALA A 822 21.00 17.08 -12.28
C ALA A 822 20.37 17.98 -11.20
N CYS A 823 21.00 18.07 -10.03
CA CYS A 823 20.51 18.73 -8.84
C CYS A 823 21.48 19.80 -8.30
N ALA A 824 22.55 20.18 -9.01
CA ALA A 824 23.49 21.18 -8.53
C ALA A 824 23.78 22.33 -9.52
N MET A 825 23.92 23.53 -8.96
CA MET A 825 24.41 24.74 -9.64
C MET A 825 25.79 25.10 -9.08
N GLN A 826 26.69 25.54 -9.96
CA GLN A 826 27.93 26.20 -9.56
C GLN A 826 27.73 27.71 -9.62
N LEU A 827 27.85 28.38 -8.47
CA LEU A 827 27.84 29.82 -8.32
C LEU A 827 29.27 30.35 -8.37
N ASN A 828 29.54 31.32 -9.24
CA ASN A 828 30.83 31.99 -9.31
C ASN A 828 30.67 33.47 -8.95
N ILE A 829 31.49 33.96 -8.02
CA ILE A 829 31.60 35.37 -7.60
C ILE A 829 33.05 35.81 -7.84
N GLY A 830 33.31 36.44 -8.99
CA GLY A 830 34.69 36.76 -9.39
C GLY A 830 35.54 35.48 -9.52
N ALA A 831 36.56 35.34 -8.66
CA ALA A 831 37.44 34.17 -8.62
C ALA A 831 36.96 33.06 -7.67
N HIS A 832 35.90 33.31 -6.88
CA HIS A 832 35.37 32.38 -5.88
C HIS A 832 34.27 31.51 -6.52
N SER A 833 34.25 30.22 -6.18
CA SER A 833 33.29 29.25 -6.74
C SER A 833 32.68 28.39 -5.64
N HIS A 834 31.36 28.23 -5.68
CA HIS A 834 30.56 27.53 -4.67
C HIS A 834 29.57 26.58 -5.31
N SER A 835 29.40 25.39 -4.73
CA SER A 835 28.41 24.41 -5.18
C SER A 835 27.11 24.56 -4.38
N LEU A 836 25.99 24.68 -5.08
CA LEU A 836 24.65 24.77 -4.50
C LEU A 836 23.86 23.51 -4.88
N SER A 837 23.55 22.68 -3.89
CA SER A 837 22.77 21.45 -4.05
C SER A 837 21.28 21.66 -3.78
N TYR A 838 20.44 21.17 -4.68
CA TYR A 838 18.99 21.24 -4.61
C TYR A 838 18.40 19.85 -4.29
N PRO A 839 17.29 19.77 -3.54
CA PRO A 839 16.69 18.50 -3.13
C PRO A 839 15.93 17.79 -4.25
N TYR A 840 15.83 18.36 -5.45
CA TYR A 840 15.12 17.80 -6.60
C TYR A 840 15.81 18.25 -7.91
N PRO A 841 15.75 17.48 -9.00
CA PRO A 841 16.34 17.86 -10.28
C PRO A 841 15.86 19.22 -10.81
N ILE A 842 16.77 20.02 -11.36
CA ILE A 842 16.52 21.41 -11.73
C ILE A 842 16.69 21.67 -13.23
N HIS A 843 16.02 22.72 -13.70
CA HIS A 843 16.20 23.30 -15.03
C HIS A 843 17.04 24.59 -14.94
N GLY A 844 18.36 24.45 -14.81
CA GLY A 844 19.24 25.58 -14.49
C GLY A 844 19.49 26.57 -15.63
N LYS A 845 19.09 26.25 -16.87
CA LYS A 845 19.20 27.18 -18.02
C LYS A 845 18.32 28.43 -17.84
N ASP A 846 17.17 28.28 -17.19
CA ASP A 846 16.25 29.38 -16.88
C ASP A 846 16.47 29.94 -15.46
N SER A 847 17.70 29.84 -14.95
CA SER A 847 18.05 30.34 -13.62
C SER A 847 17.95 31.87 -13.55
N ARG A 848 17.57 32.37 -12.38
CA ARG A 848 17.50 33.80 -12.06
C ARG A 848 18.37 34.10 -10.86
N LEU A 849 19.20 35.13 -10.97
CA LEU A 849 20.09 35.59 -9.91
C LEU A 849 19.54 36.87 -9.29
N ARG A 850 19.45 36.91 -7.95
CA ARG A 850 19.28 38.17 -7.21
C ARG A 850 20.55 38.46 -6.43
N ILE A 851 21.22 39.55 -6.77
CA ILE A 851 22.53 39.91 -6.23
C ILE A 851 22.36 41.09 -5.28
N ALA A 852 22.48 40.84 -3.98
CA ALA A 852 22.37 41.87 -2.96
C ALA A 852 23.77 42.26 -2.44
N ARG A 853 24.50 43.07 -3.22
CA ARG A 853 25.90 43.42 -2.91
C ARG A 853 26.07 44.06 -1.52
N LYS A 854 25.19 44.98 -1.14
CA LYS A 854 25.23 45.66 0.18
C LYS A 854 24.93 44.71 1.35
N SER A 855 23.99 43.80 1.15
CA SER A 855 23.57 42.80 2.14
C SER A 855 24.36 41.48 2.05
N ARG A 856 25.36 41.43 1.16
CA ARG A 856 26.38 40.37 1.03
C ARG A 856 25.81 38.97 0.76
N TYR A 857 24.76 38.87 -0.06
CA TYR A 857 24.22 37.57 -0.46
C TYR A 857 23.90 37.50 -1.96
N VAL A 858 23.89 36.28 -2.48
CA VAL A 858 23.38 35.94 -3.80
C VAL A 858 22.29 34.89 -3.66
N GLU A 859 21.13 35.15 -4.25
CA GLU A 859 20.03 34.19 -4.33
C GLU A 859 19.99 33.58 -5.74
N VAL A 860 19.96 32.25 -5.81
CA VAL A 860 19.91 31.49 -7.07
C VAL A 860 18.58 30.73 -7.15
N ILE A 861 17.71 31.19 -8.03
CA ILE A 861 16.36 30.66 -8.26
C ILE A 861 16.35 29.84 -9.54
N VAL A 862 15.84 28.61 -9.50
CA VAL A 862 15.81 27.67 -10.63
C VAL A 862 14.45 26.97 -10.71
N PRO A 863 13.86 26.81 -11.91
CA PRO A 863 12.69 25.94 -12.08
C PRO A 863 13.03 24.47 -11.79
N VAL A 864 12.02 23.69 -11.37
CA VAL A 864 12.14 22.23 -11.25
C VAL A 864 12.15 21.58 -12.63
N SER A 865 12.91 20.49 -12.79
CA SER A 865 12.94 19.73 -14.04
C SER A 865 11.76 18.78 -14.14
N THR A 866 11.17 18.71 -15.32
CA THR A 866 10.13 17.75 -15.70
C THR A 866 10.65 16.78 -16.77
N PRO A 867 9.94 15.66 -17.05
CA PRO A 867 10.37 14.67 -18.03
C PRO A 867 10.59 15.22 -19.44
N ASN A 868 9.92 16.30 -19.80
CA ASN A 868 10.00 16.88 -21.14
C ASN A 868 11.18 17.85 -21.31
N ASP A 869 11.91 18.14 -20.24
CA ASP A 869 13.00 19.11 -20.26
C ASP A 869 14.35 18.45 -20.58
N TYR A 870 15.16 19.12 -21.39
CA TYR A 870 16.56 18.74 -21.64
C TYR A 870 17.47 19.21 -20.48
N SER A 871 17.09 18.85 -19.26
CA SER A 871 17.74 19.23 -17.99
C SER A 871 17.63 18.10 -16.96
N GLY A 872 17.99 18.38 -15.70
CA GLY A 872 17.98 17.36 -14.63
C GLY A 872 18.87 16.18 -14.99
N TYR A 873 18.36 14.96 -14.84
CA TYR A 873 19.09 13.74 -15.18
C TYR A 873 19.29 13.54 -16.68
N PHE A 874 18.73 14.37 -17.58
CA PHE A 874 19.14 14.35 -18.98
C PHE A 874 20.63 14.70 -19.15
N LEU A 875 21.22 15.46 -18.23
CA LEU A 875 22.65 15.78 -18.21
C LEU A 875 23.53 14.56 -17.91
N ASN A 876 22.98 13.56 -17.23
CA ASN A 876 23.62 12.29 -16.95
C ASN A 876 22.56 11.17 -16.90
N PRO A 877 22.14 10.62 -18.05
CA PRO A 877 21.00 9.68 -18.12
C PRO A 877 21.22 8.33 -17.43
N SER A 878 22.46 7.99 -17.09
CA SER A 878 22.83 6.75 -16.39
C SER A 878 23.77 7.09 -15.23
N PRO A 879 23.26 7.76 -14.19
CA PRO A 879 24.08 8.23 -13.08
C PRO A 879 24.74 7.07 -12.33
N ILE A 880 26.06 7.15 -12.18
CA ILE A 880 26.88 6.21 -11.41
C ILE A 880 27.12 6.80 -10.03
N ILE A 881 26.60 6.13 -9.00
CA ILE A 881 26.65 6.58 -7.60
C ILE A 881 27.76 5.93 -6.79
N ASN A 882 28.34 4.83 -7.29
CA ASN A 882 29.55 4.25 -6.74
C ASN A 882 30.53 3.97 -7.88
N PRO A 883 31.43 4.91 -8.23
CA PRO A 883 32.35 4.76 -9.35
C PRO A 883 33.30 3.56 -9.20
N GLY A 884 33.68 3.19 -7.98
CA GLY A 884 34.56 2.05 -7.73
C GLY A 884 33.91 0.69 -8.05
N ALA A 885 32.58 0.63 -8.04
CA ALA A 885 31.80 -0.56 -8.38
C ALA A 885 30.93 -0.40 -9.63
N TYR A 886 30.95 0.77 -10.26
CA TYR A 886 30.07 1.15 -11.38
C TYR A 886 28.57 0.97 -11.09
N THR A 887 28.15 1.14 -9.82
CA THR A 887 26.75 1.03 -9.42
C THR A 887 25.94 2.19 -9.98
N THR A 888 24.94 1.87 -10.78
CA THR A 888 24.01 2.82 -11.39
C THR A 888 22.82 3.09 -10.48
N TRP A 889 22.31 4.32 -10.46
CA TRP A 889 21.17 4.67 -9.60
C TRP A 889 19.81 4.32 -10.22
N ASN A 890 19.64 4.47 -11.54
CA ASN A 890 18.34 4.31 -12.22
C ASN A 890 18.17 3.00 -12.99
N LEU A 891 19.14 2.09 -12.92
CA LEU A 891 19.06 0.75 -13.49
C LEU A 891 19.06 -0.27 -12.35
N HIS A 892 18.11 -1.21 -12.41
CA HIS A 892 18.11 -2.34 -11.49
C HIS A 892 19.23 -3.32 -11.88
N HIS A 893 19.76 -4.01 -10.89
CA HIS A 893 20.78 -5.02 -11.02
C HIS A 893 20.17 -6.38 -11.35
N VAL A 894 20.83 -7.10 -12.25
CA VAL A 894 20.40 -8.42 -12.72
C VAL A 894 21.56 -9.39 -12.64
N ASN A 895 21.35 -10.53 -11.97
CA ASN A 895 22.32 -11.62 -11.94
C ASN A 895 22.23 -12.46 -13.23
N LEU A 896 23.12 -12.18 -14.18
CA LEU A 896 23.13 -12.86 -15.48
C LEU A 896 23.36 -14.38 -15.37
N ASP A 897 24.10 -14.84 -14.36
CA ASP A 897 24.36 -16.28 -14.13
C ASP A 897 23.11 -17.04 -13.71
N ARG A 898 22.02 -16.33 -13.38
CA ARG A 898 20.73 -16.89 -12.97
C ARG A 898 19.67 -16.83 -14.06
N LEU A 899 19.99 -16.24 -15.22
CA LEU A 899 19.07 -16.08 -16.35
C LEU A 899 19.20 -17.19 -17.39
N PRO A 900 18.10 -17.58 -18.06
CA PRO A 900 18.14 -18.55 -19.15
C PRO A 900 18.84 -17.99 -20.39
N THR A 901 19.56 -18.84 -21.12
CA THR A 901 20.20 -18.52 -22.39
C THR A 901 19.25 -18.84 -23.56
N LEU A 902 18.98 -17.85 -24.40
CA LEU A 902 18.19 -18.02 -25.62
C LEU A 902 18.95 -18.79 -26.70
N ASP A 903 18.26 -19.70 -27.39
CA ASP A 903 18.72 -20.32 -28.63
C ASP A 903 18.32 -19.42 -29.83
N VAL A 904 19.32 -18.74 -30.37
CA VAL A 904 19.18 -17.81 -31.51
C VAL A 904 19.52 -18.44 -32.86
N ALA A 905 19.75 -19.77 -32.91
CA ALA A 905 20.12 -20.45 -34.16
C ALA A 905 19.03 -20.37 -35.25
N ASN A 906 17.77 -20.23 -34.85
CA ASN A 906 16.64 -20.03 -35.76
C ASN A 906 16.01 -18.64 -35.53
N PRO A 907 16.29 -17.65 -36.39
CA PRO A 907 15.74 -16.29 -36.26
C PRO A 907 14.22 -16.26 -36.12
N ALA A 908 13.48 -17.09 -36.86
CA ALA A 908 12.02 -17.13 -36.82
C ALA A 908 11.43 -17.48 -35.44
N LYS A 909 12.21 -18.10 -34.55
CA LYS A 909 11.78 -18.40 -33.17
C LYS A 909 12.04 -17.25 -32.19
N VAL A 910 12.77 -16.23 -32.62
CA VAL A 910 13.14 -15.05 -31.83
C VAL A 910 12.66 -13.73 -32.45
N ASP A 911 11.86 -13.76 -33.51
CA ASP A 911 11.24 -12.56 -34.15
C ASP A 911 10.47 -11.66 -33.16
N TRP A 912 10.01 -12.20 -32.03
CA TRP A 912 9.37 -11.41 -30.97
C TRP A 912 10.32 -10.40 -30.30
N LEU A 913 11.64 -10.58 -30.42
CA LEU A 913 12.64 -9.59 -29.99
C LEU A 913 12.55 -8.31 -30.82
N ASP A 914 12.24 -8.39 -32.12
CA ASP A 914 12.08 -7.19 -32.95
C ASP A 914 10.89 -6.36 -32.49
N ALA A 915 9.78 -7.02 -32.13
CA ALA A 915 8.61 -6.35 -31.55
C ALA A 915 8.92 -5.73 -30.18
N LEU A 916 9.76 -6.38 -29.36
CA LEU A 916 10.23 -5.83 -28.09
C LEU A 916 11.11 -4.58 -28.32
N CYS A 917 12.09 -4.68 -29.22
CA CYS A 917 12.98 -3.59 -29.58
C CYS A 917 12.18 -2.41 -30.11
N ALA A 918 11.31 -2.62 -31.10
CA ALA A 918 10.41 -1.58 -31.63
C ALA A 918 9.57 -0.94 -30.52
N ALA A 919 8.95 -1.73 -29.64
CA ALA A 919 8.17 -1.19 -28.53
C ALA A 919 9.01 -0.39 -27.51
N ALA A 920 10.30 -0.71 -27.36
CA ALA A 920 11.22 -0.10 -26.40
C ALA A 920 12.03 1.09 -26.94
N THR A 921 12.25 1.21 -28.26
CA THR A 921 13.17 2.20 -28.85
C THR A 921 12.54 3.52 -29.30
N PHE A 922 11.22 3.61 -29.47
CA PHE A 922 10.60 4.83 -30.02
C PHE A 922 10.19 5.85 -28.95
N ARG A 923 10.53 7.13 -29.17
CA ARG A 923 9.97 8.26 -28.40
C ARG A 923 8.45 8.29 -28.57
N GLU A 924 7.69 8.81 -27.61
CA GLU A 924 6.20 8.86 -27.69
C GLU A 924 5.68 9.46 -29.02
N ARG A 925 6.41 10.43 -29.59
CA ARG A 925 6.12 11.05 -30.90
C ARG A 925 6.28 10.09 -32.09
N GLU A 926 7.32 9.27 -32.09
CA GLU A 926 7.58 8.26 -33.13
C GLU A 926 6.67 7.05 -32.94
N ARG A 927 6.38 6.68 -31.68
CA ARG A 927 5.38 5.67 -31.32
C ARG A 927 4.01 6.02 -31.88
N HIS A 928 3.53 7.26 -31.79
CA HIS A 928 2.19 7.58 -32.30
C HIS A 928 2.07 7.41 -33.82
N GLN A 929 3.14 7.72 -34.57
CA GLN A 929 3.17 7.62 -36.03
C GLN A 929 3.39 6.19 -36.55
N GLU A 930 4.19 5.38 -35.85
CA GLU A 930 4.41 3.97 -36.23
C GLU A 930 3.41 3.00 -35.59
N TRP A 931 2.83 3.33 -34.44
CA TRP A 931 1.72 2.56 -33.85
C TRP A 931 0.48 2.63 -34.73
N GLU A 932 0.13 3.80 -35.29
CA GLU A 932 -0.96 3.91 -36.27
C GLU A 932 -0.71 3.00 -37.49
N ARG A 933 0.54 2.86 -37.95
CA ARG A 933 0.89 1.94 -39.05
C ARG A 933 0.90 0.45 -38.64
N SER A 934 1.42 0.11 -37.46
CA SER A 934 1.58 -1.29 -37.01
C SER A 934 0.32 -1.88 -36.39
N SER A 935 -0.56 -1.05 -35.79
CA SER A 935 -1.86 -1.49 -35.28
C SER A 935 -2.84 -1.86 -36.39
N GLU A 936 -2.72 -1.25 -37.58
CA GLU A 936 -3.41 -1.69 -38.79
C GLU A 936 -2.94 -3.09 -39.24
N GLU A 937 -1.64 -3.36 -39.26
CA GLU A 937 -1.09 -4.66 -39.69
C GLU A 937 -1.25 -5.80 -38.66
N CYS A 938 -1.02 -5.53 -37.37
CA CYS A 938 -1.13 -6.53 -36.30
C CYS A 938 -2.59 -6.79 -35.90
N GLY A 939 -3.44 -5.76 -35.95
CA GLY A 939 -4.88 -5.88 -35.82
C GLY A 939 -5.49 -6.76 -36.91
N HIS A 940 -5.00 -6.67 -38.15
CA HIS A 940 -5.44 -7.54 -39.25
C HIS A 940 -5.02 -9.01 -39.09
N LYS A 941 -3.84 -9.29 -38.52
CA LYS A 941 -3.39 -10.67 -38.25
C LYS A 941 -4.09 -11.30 -37.03
N CYS A 942 -4.28 -10.53 -35.96
CA CYS A 942 -4.95 -11.00 -34.75
C CYS A 942 -6.48 -11.15 -34.98
N ALA A 943 -7.11 -10.22 -35.72
CA ALA A 943 -8.51 -10.35 -36.14
C ALA A 943 -8.73 -11.54 -37.07
N ARG A 944 -7.79 -11.89 -37.96
CA ARG A 944 -7.91 -13.10 -38.80
C ARG A 944 -7.81 -14.41 -37.99
N GLN A 945 -7.01 -14.45 -36.92
CA GLN A 945 -6.96 -15.61 -36.01
C GLN A 945 -8.20 -15.72 -35.13
N CYS A 946 -8.77 -14.60 -34.67
CA CYS A 946 -10.04 -14.58 -33.93
C CYS A 946 -11.27 -14.87 -34.82
N GLN A 947 -11.32 -14.35 -36.05
CA GLN A 947 -12.41 -14.60 -37.00
C GLN A 947 -12.43 -16.03 -37.55
N GLY A 948 -11.26 -16.69 -37.65
CA GLY A 948 -11.18 -18.11 -38.02
C GLY A 948 -11.70 -19.08 -36.96
N LEU A 949 -11.89 -18.62 -35.72
CA LEU A 949 -12.56 -19.33 -34.63
C LEU A 949 -14.08 -19.11 -34.69
N ASP A 950 -14.53 -17.88 -34.94
CA ASP A 950 -15.96 -17.55 -35.08
C ASP A 950 -16.65 -18.31 -36.23
N SER A 951 -15.95 -18.47 -37.37
CA SER A 951 -16.53 -19.14 -38.55
C SER A 951 -16.69 -20.65 -38.38
N ARG A 952 -15.93 -21.30 -37.48
CA ARG A 952 -16.09 -22.72 -37.15
C ARG A 952 -17.17 -22.96 -36.09
N TYR A 953 -17.35 -22.01 -35.18
CA TYR A 953 -18.39 -22.09 -34.14
C TYR A 953 -19.81 -21.84 -34.68
N HIS A 954 -19.97 -21.00 -35.71
CA HIS A 954 -21.29 -20.75 -36.28
C HIS A 954 -21.90 -21.95 -37.03
N HIS A 955 -21.08 -22.91 -37.49
CA HIS A 955 -21.55 -24.05 -38.28
C HIS A 955 -22.03 -25.25 -37.45
N GLU A 956 -21.69 -25.35 -36.16
CA GLU A 956 -22.12 -26.46 -35.28
C GLU A 956 -23.38 -26.16 -34.44
N LEU A 957 -23.78 -24.89 -34.31
CA LEU A 957 -24.97 -24.49 -33.52
C LEU A 957 -26.31 -24.55 -34.29
N LEU A 958 -26.29 -24.78 -35.61
CA LEU A 958 -27.50 -24.78 -36.46
C LEU A 958 -28.14 -26.17 -36.67
N ARG A 959 -27.72 -27.21 -35.93
CA ARG A 959 -28.33 -28.56 -36.02
C ARG A 959 -28.82 -29.08 -34.68
N ARG A 960 -29.89 -28.51 -34.15
CA ARG A 960 -30.88 -29.28 -33.37
C ARG A 960 -32.31 -28.83 -33.70
N PRO A 961 -33.22 -29.75 -34.04
CA PRO A 961 -34.59 -29.41 -34.39
C PRO A 961 -35.42 -29.11 -33.13
N ARG A 962 -36.28 -28.10 -33.22
CA ARG A 962 -37.38 -27.87 -32.25
C ARG A 962 -38.36 -29.06 -32.33
N PRO A 963 -38.86 -29.56 -31.20
CA PRO A 963 -40.01 -28.95 -30.53
C PRO A 963 -39.67 -28.23 -29.23
#